data_AF-A0A6I1AUG5-F1
#
_entry.id   AF-A0A6I1AUG5-F1
#
_cell.length_a   1.000
_cell.length_b   1.000
_cell.length_c   1.000
_cell.angle_alpha   90.00
_cell.angle_beta   90.00
_cell.angle_gamma   90.00
#
_symmetry.space_group_name_H-M   'P 1'
#
loop_
_entity.id
_entity.type
_entity.pdbx_description
1 polymer ?
#
loop_
_entity_poly.entity_id
_entity_poly.type
_entity_poly.pdbx_seq_one_letter_code
_entity_poly.pdbx_strand_id
1 'polypeptide(L)'
;MRNTIIEQAIDNYSGSNRFAKGYNGYLQYKQLIDNPEHISDEYHGELLHECLNKANNTIKSSWNKVFGNTIPYKNIFLGDIEDLENYRRGVFFSGSGLRLNVSNSKDNKQSYICYSKGEKHFKLFHAEKDTELKESFDYVIPMDNFLSLVIENTKVIKGQLCQVVKTALQTSIEKFKQTAKGLGKNKLPDNHYLGYPTIEREIYTLISRFETNSDYQFAQQLLEFMTNRKSINKKSEKLDLPDYSVYSQGVQLYQEEIDERDNQHRVRLSCREISTTPEKILIDLILSGNISVVLCSATASSASVISNFDIEYLKERIGDKIHVLSMEVKSKFDELVSNTYPKGHKVEIIPLEHYEYEDKRDEKAVLPDKYRILFSEEARKDGLDNTWFKCTKRYLMHNKKEGESISFQLYRLFQFIEAYAWFIKHEDVHSMIFFQNRIGDPIQTNVLSCLIDGSYKQQKSVFEDELPEDWTNEHIRISKNWEEVEGTILKELSDNKDAKIMLISAYASFKAGANMQYEIPDGLEYIQGDNWNKEGEKLQKDWDAMYVQCPRTYLMMNMDENEINFEKSLYNVMLSLMMLYERGCLSKNEIASWLCKALSNNFWFGDKNNPGIARDKAEWAQTIIEQAVGRLCRTRNKPQTTYILYDKDINCFFDKVNLKKSLTKEFRSLVSYILEDEQKTIDSNINNDEIIRCNNANYAKRQLDRMRNIALRYTPKLGKEDYFDDENEDINTVPYNVMINQKMNQSYKQTIIRKPVVSDFNELEDSDKNLSFIHKCYGDWKRNNENEIFFHYDPKHNNYFCPATKGKPGQFPVSPQSVRLDVLMKNEVIRLYFEQNGFATNWETKGMILHPDILMTDYAGEIGEEAFKAIVLHYTNCKENEIKHLEGRDYELADFVICNPDGSYKIAFDVKNMNPDIDHDDKPGELPTKEKRAIKRKRLGCQLITVSMLQLSKEPMGDITEIHGIIDDNGKIIESAIETLKLLID
;
A
#
# COMPACT_ATOMS: atom_id res chain seq x y z
N MET A 1 -14.14 2.30 8.30
CA MET A 1 -13.16 3.40 8.13
C MET A 1 -12.75 3.59 6.67
N ARG A 2 -12.16 2.61 5.95
CA ARG A 2 -11.79 2.79 4.51
C ARG A 2 -12.91 3.33 3.64
N ASN A 3 -14.10 2.71 3.66
CA ASN A 3 -15.26 3.17 2.87
C ASN A 3 -15.59 4.63 3.15
N THR A 4 -15.50 5.08 4.41
CA THR A 4 -15.76 6.46 4.84
C THR A 4 -14.72 7.45 4.31
N ILE A 5 -13.44 7.04 4.23
CA ILE A 5 -12.38 7.86 3.63
C ILE A 5 -12.52 7.90 2.10
N ILE A 6 -12.97 6.81 1.48
CA ILE A 6 -13.30 6.75 0.05
C ILE A 6 -14.52 7.63 -0.27
N GLU A 7 -15.57 7.57 0.57
CA GLU A 7 -16.76 8.43 0.48
C GLU A 7 -16.35 9.91 0.59
N GLN A 8 -15.57 10.28 1.62
CA GLN A 8 -15.02 11.64 1.75
C GLN A 8 -14.14 12.06 0.56
N ALA A 9 -13.32 11.16 0.01
CA ALA A 9 -12.52 11.46 -1.17
C ALA A 9 -13.39 11.72 -2.42
N ILE A 10 -14.49 10.99 -2.59
CA ILE A 10 -15.46 11.18 -3.67
C ILE A 10 -16.24 12.49 -3.47
N ASP A 11 -16.72 12.77 -2.26
CA ASP A 11 -17.43 14.02 -1.95
C ASP A 11 -16.54 15.25 -2.21
N ASN A 12 -15.25 15.16 -1.87
CA ASN A 12 -14.29 16.24 -2.08
C ASN A 12 -13.84 16.37 -3.55
N TYR A 13 -13.71 15.26 -4.30
CA TYR A 13 -13.00 15.20 -5.59
C TYR A 13 -13.79 14.59 -6.75
N SER A 14 -15.12 14.54 -6.68
CA SER A 14 -16.00 14.17 -7.79
C SER A 14 -16.44 15.40 -8.63
N GLY A 15 -17.18 15.16 -9.72
CA GLY A 15 -17.76 16.21 -10.55
C GLY A 15 -16.72 17.20 -11.10
N SER A 16 -16.96 18.50 -10.91
CA SER A 16 -16.00 19.56 -11.26
C SER A 16 -14.70 19.54 -10.44
N ASN A 17 -14.75 18.99 -9.23
CA ASN A 17 -13.67 19.14 -8.25
C ASN A 17 -12.48 18.22 -8.57
N ARG A 18 -12.68 17.17 -9.38
CA ARG A 18 -11.60 16.33 -9.94
C ARG A 18 -10.59 17.12 -10.78
N PHE A 19 -10.96 18.32 -11.25
CA PHE A 19 -10.07 19.23 -11.97
C PHE A 19 -9.44 20.33 -11.08
N ALA A 20 -9.66 20.32 -9.77
CA ALA A 20 -9.24 21.38 -8.85
C ALA A 20 -7.96 21.05 -8.05
N LYS A 21 -7.33 19.91 -8.37
CA LYS A 21 -5.97 19.49 -7.96
C LYS A 21 -5.13 19.22 -9.22
N GLY A 22 -3.82 19.00 -9.08
CA GLY A 22 -2.89 18.97 -10.22
C GLY A 22 -2.62 20.37 -10.80
N TYR A 23 -2.36 20.49 -12.11
CA TYR A 23 -1.93 21.76 -12.73
C TYR A 23 -2.95 22.91 -12.55
N ASN A 24 -4.23 22.63 -12.71
CA ASN A 24 -5.29 23.60 -12.46
C ASN A 24 -5.32 24.06 -10.98
N GLY A 25 -5.09 23.14 -10.04
CA GLY A 25 -5.00 23.47 -8.61
C GLY A 25 -3.79 24.34 -8.29
N TYR A 26 -2.63 24.07 -8.91
CA TYR A 26 -1.47 24.97 -8.87
C TYR A 26 -1.83 26.36 -9.43
N LEU A 27 -2.48 26.44 -10.59
CA LEU A 27 -2.91 27.72 -11.16
C LEU A 27 -3.91 28.45 -10.26
N GLN A 28 -4.83 27.76 -9.59
CA GLN A 28 -5.75 28.34 -8.60
C GLN A 28 -4.99 28.94 -7.42
N TYR A 29 -4.08 28.19 -6.79
CA TYR A 29 -3.23 28.70 -5.71
C TYR A 29 -2.29 29.83 -6.18
N LYS A 30 -1.80 29.78 -7.42
CA LYS A 30 -0.94 30.83 -7.96
C LYS A 30 -1.70 32.15 -8.14
N GLN A 31 -2.92 32.11 -8.68
CA GLN A 31 -3.79 33.29 -8.78
C GLN A 31 -4.15 33.89 -7.41
N LEU A 32 -4.21 33.06 -6.36
CA LEU A 32 -4.42 33.48 -4.98
C LEU A 32 -3.26 34.34 -4.44
N ILE A 33 -2.03 34.13 -4.93
CA ILE A 33 -0.82 34.81 -4.45
C ILE A 33 -0.24 35.85 -5.42
N ASP A 34 -0.68 35.87 -6.68
CA ASP A 34 -0.30 36.89 -7.66
C ASP A 34 -1.03 38.23 -7.46
N ASN A 35 -2.09 38.29 -6.64
CA ASN A 35 -2.92 39.48 -6.41
C ASN A 35 -2.89 39.97 -4.93
N PRO A 36 -1.72 40.29 -4.34
CA PRO A 36 -1.63 40.66 -2.92
C PRO A 36 -2.28 42.01 -2.58
N GLU A 37 -2.50 42.90 -3.56
CA GLU A 37 -3.02 44.26 -3.36
C GLU A 37 -4.49 44.32 -2.87
N HIS A 38 -5.21 43.19 -2.90
CA HIS A 38 -6.59 43.10 -2.39
C HIS A 38 -6.69 42.57 -0.96
N ILE A 39 -5.57 42.20 -0.33
CA ILE A 39 -5.57 41.60 1.01
C ILE A 39 -5.54 42.70 2.08
N SER A 40 -6.51 42.68 2.98
CA SER A 40 -6.60 43.63 4.10
C SER A 40 -5.45 43.46 5.11
N ASP A 41 -4.79 44.57 5.48
CA ASP A 41 -3.74 44.62 6.50
C ASP A 41 -4.20 44.14 7.90
N GLU A 42 -5.51 44.17 8.17
CA GLU A 42 -6.08 43.81 9.46
C GLU A 42 -6.02 42.30 9.71
N TYR A 43 -4.90 41.83 10.27
CA TYR A 43 -4.56 40.50 10.83
C TYR A 43 -3.41 39.82 10.08
N HIS A 44 -2.19 39.95 10.62
CA HIS A 44 -0.92 39.40 10.09
C HIS A 44 -0.45 39.94 8.73
N GLY A 45 -0.92 41.10 8.25
CA GLY A 45 -0.60 41.66 6.92
C GLY A 45 0.88 41.60 6.52
N GLU A 46 1.79 42.09 7.37
CA GLU A 46 3.25 42.06 7.14
C GLU A 46 3.79 40.63 6.93
N LEU A 47 3.57 39.73 7.90
CA LEU A 47 3.98 38.32 7.82
C LEU A 47 3.35 37.60 6.61
N LEU A 48 2.09 37.89 6.28
CA LEU A 48 1.41 37.33 5.14
C LEU A 48 2.04 37.83 3.83
N HIS A 49 2.35 39.12 3.72
CA HIS A 49 3.02 39.72 2.58
C HIS A 49 4.44 39.13 2.36
N GLU A 50 5.22 38.96 3.43
CA GLU A 50 6.50 38.24 3.39
C GLU A 50 6.35 36.80 2.87
N CYS A 51 5.39 36.05 3.43
CA CYS A 51 5.10 34.66 3.07
C CYS A 51 4.68 34.52 1.58
N LEU A 52 3.85 35.45 1.08
CA LEU A 52 3.40 35.49 -0.31
C LEU A 52 4.54 35.87 -1.27
N ASN A 53 5.35 36.86 -0.93
CA ASN A 53 6.52 37.25 -1.72
C ASN A 53 7.55 36.12 -1.79
N LYS A 54 7.80 35.44 -0.68
CA LYS A 54 8.71 34.28 -0.65
C LYS A 54 8.18 33.14 -1.53
N ALA A 55 6.90 32.78 -1.42
CA ALA A 55 6.29 31.78 -2.29
C ALA A 55 6.46 32.15 -3.79
N ASN A 56 6.17 33.41 -4.14
CA ASN A 56 6.29 33.90 -5.52
C ASN A 56 7.73 33.85 -6.05
N ASN A 57 8.74 34.16 -5.23
CA ASN A 57 10.14 34.15 -5.65
C ASN A 57 10.63 32.72 -5.90
N THR A 58 10.42 31.79 -4.94
CA THR A 58 10.82 30.38 -5.09
C THR A 58 10.12 29.73 -6.30
N ILE A 59 8.85 30.05 -6.55
CA ILE A 59 8.06 29.51 -7.67
C ILE A 59 8.53 30.08 -9.03
N LYS A 60 8.94 31.35 -9.08
CA LYS A 60 9.57 31.93 -10.28
C LYS A 60 10.92 31.26 -10.57
N SER A 61 11.75 31.02 -9.53
CA SER A 61 13.03 30.29 -9.69
C SER A 61 12.82 28.86 -10.21
N SER A 62 11.95 28.08 -9.57
CA SER A 62 11.72 26.68 -9.94
C SER A 62 11.10 26.52 -11.33
N TRP A 63 10.17 27.42 -11.71
CA TRP A 63 9.56 27.43 -13.03
C TRP A 63 10.57 27.84 -14.12
N ASN A 64 11.35 28.88 -13.88
CA ASN A 64 12.32 29.38 -14.87
C ASN A 64 13.43 28.36 -15.17
N LYS A 65 13.74 27.45 -14.24
CA LYS A 65 14.71 26.36 -14.46
C LYS A 65 14.21 25.24 -15.36
N VAL A 66 12.89 25.12 -15.54
CA VAL A 66 12.27 24.08 -16.38
C VAL A 66 11.80 24.64 -17.72
N PHE A 67 11.40 25.92 -17.77
CA PHE A 67 10.80 26.55 -18.95
C PHE A 67 11.48 27.85 -19.41
N GLY A 68 12.62 28.25 -18.83
CA GLY A 68 13.24 29.55 -19.10
C GLY A 68 12.35 30.72 -18.68
N ASN A 69 12.45 31.87 -19.34
CA ASN A 69 11.62 33.05 -19.04
C ASN A 69 10.13 32.93 -19.47
N THR A 70 9.64 31.71 -19.73
CA THR A 70 8.25 31.43 -20.10
C THR A 70 7.32 31.69 -18.92
N ILE A 71 6.38 32.62 -19.06
CA ILE A 71 5.41 32.92 -18.00
C ILE A 71 4.40 31.77 -17.84
N PRO A 72 4.09 31.30 -16.61
CA PRO A 72 3.02 30.33 -16.37
C PRO A 72 1.64 30.95 -16.60
N TYR A 73 0.99 30.61 -17.72
CA TYR A 73 -0.31 31.18 -18.10
C TYR A 73 -1.52 30.35 -17.64
N LYS A 74 -2.62 31.08 -17.38
CA LYS A 74 -3.93 30.55 -16.95
C LYS A 74 -4.71 29.87 -18.07
N ASN A 75 -4.64 30.44 -19.28
CA ASN A 75 -5.18 29.87 -20.52
C ASN A 75 -4.08 29.89 -21.58
N ILE A 76 -4.00 28.81 -22.37
CA ILE A 76 -3.18 28.63 -23.56
C ILE A 76 -4.13 28.05 -24.64
N PHE A 77 -3.80 28.16 -25.93
CA PHE A 77 -4.50 27.52 -27.06
C PHE A 77 -5.94 28.02 -27.37
N LEU A 78 -6.07 28.76 -28.48
CA LEU A 78 -7.25 28.77 -29.36
C LEU A 78 -6.79 29.19 -30.76
N GLY A 79 -6.94 28.31 -31.75
CA GLY A 79 -6.51 28.51 -33.13
C GLY A 79 -7.07 27.39 -34.01
N ASP A 80 -7.28 27.66 -35.30
CA ASP A 80 -8.15 26.84 -36.14
C ASP A 80 -7.60 25.46 -36.53
N ILE A 81 -8.55 24.63 -36.93
CA ILE A 81 -8.54 23.20 -37.23
C ILE A 81 -7.40 22.75 -38.16
N GLU A 82 -6.69 21.69 -37.76
CA GLU A 82 -6.25 20.64 -38.71
C GLU A 82 -6.19 19.28 -37.98
N ASP A 83 -6.60 18.21 -38.65
CA ASP A 83 -6.82 16.90 -38.03
C ASP A 83 -5.52 16.09 -37.93
N LEU A 84 -5.09 15.78 -36.71
CA LEU A 84 -3.78 15.22 -36.39
C LEU A 84 -3.91 14.04 -35.43
N GLU A 85 -4.45 12.91 -35.92
CA GLU A 85 -4.66 11.67 -35.14
C GLU A 85 -3.44 11.22 -34.30
N ASN A 86 -2.23 11.54 -34.77
CA ASN A 86 -0.95 11.20 -34.13
C ASN A 86 -0.36 12.29 -33.22
N TYR A 87 -0.87 13.53 -33.25
CA TYR A 87 -0.36 14.67 -32.45
C TYR A 87 -1.52 15.42 -31.81
N ARG A 88 -1.81 15.15 -30.52
CA ARG A 88 -2.80 15.93 -29.78
C ARG A 88 -2.23 17.33 -29.49
N ARG A 89 -2.77 18.36 -30.14
CA ARG A 89 -2.68 19.75 -29.65
C ARG A 89 -3.36 19.78 -28.28
N GLY A 90 -2.61 20.06 -27.21
CA GLY A 90 -3.12 19.96 -25.84
C GLY A 90 -3.89 21.20 -25.40
N VAL A 91 -5.09 21.45 -25.91
CA VAL A 91 -5.81 22.74 -25.77
C VAL A 91 -6.35 23.00 -24.33
N PHE A 92 -6.10 24.20 -23.75
CA PHE A 92 -6.42 24.57 -22.34
C PHE A 92 -6.56 26.11 -22.05
N PHE A 93 -7.66 26.88 -22.19
CA PHE A 93 -8.95 26.67 -22.86
C PHE A 93 -9.74 28.00 -23.07
N SER A 94 -11.02 27.91 -23.46
CA SER A 94 -11.91 28.98 -23.97
C SER A 94 -12.31 30.14 -23.03
N GLY A 95 -12.60 31.30 -23.65
CA GLY A 95 -13.16 32.50 -23.02
C GLY A 95 -12.79 33.78 -23.81
N SER A 96 -13.73 34.71 -24.01
CA SER A 96 -13.57 35.87 -24.92
C SER A 96 -12.66 37.02 -24.42
N GLY A 97 -12.00 36.86 -23.27
CA GLY A 97 -11.40 37.98 -22.52
C GLY A 97 -9.90 38.21 -22.67
N LEU A 98 -9.08 37.22 -23.07
CA LEU A 98 -7.61 37.36 -23.13
C LEU A 98 -6.98 36.59 -24.31
N ARG A 99 -5.92 37.18 -24.87
CA ARG A 99 -4.91 36.57 -25.76
C ARG A 99 -3.53 36.91 -25.21
N LEU A 100 -2.55 36.02 -25.38
CA LEU A 100 -1.14 36.32 -25.09
C LEU A 100 -0.21 35.41 -25.90
N ASN A 101 0.90 35.98 -26.39
CA ASN A 101 1.97 35.21 -27.03
C ASN A 101 2.79 34.51 -25.94
N VAL A 102 3.02 33.21 -26.11
CA VAL A 102 4.07 32.50 -25.38
C VAL A 102 5.30 32.53 -26.28
N SER A 103 6.28 33.35 -25.92
CA SER A 103 7.54 33.51 -26.63
C SER A 103 8.60 34.10 -25.70
N ASN A 104 9.88 34.04 -26.08
CA ASN A 104 10.89 34.88 -25.43
C ASN A 104 10.53 36.36 -25.61
N SER A 105 10.77 37.20 -24.60
CA SER A 105 10.36 38.60 -24.64
C SER A 105 10.87 39.33 -25.90
N LYS A 106 9.96 39.76 -26.77
CA LYS A 106 10.14 40.38 -28.12
C LYS A 106 10.18 39.42 -29.32
N ASP A 107 9.90 38.12 -29.17
CA ASP A 107 9.68 37.20 -30.30
C ASP A 107 8.17 37.12 -30.65
N ASN A 108 7.86 37.03 -31.95
CA ASN A 108 6.50 37.01 -32.50
C ASN A 108 5.92 35.60 -32.68
N LYS A 109 6.74 34.55 -32.59
CA LYS A 109 6.31 33.14 -32.70
C LYS A 109 5.26 32.76 -31.66
N GLN A 110 4.43 31.79 -32.02
CA GLN A 110 3.48 31.15 -31.11
C GLN A 110 4.14 29.89 -30.50
N SER A 111 4.01 29.69 -29.17
CA SER A 111 4.38 28.40 -28.56
C SER A 111 3.19 27.45 -28.40
N TYR A 112 3.47 26.16 -28.56
CA TYR A 112 2.50 25.07 -28.45
C TYR A 112 3.09 23.99 -27.53
N ILE A 113 2.41 23.64 -26.43
CA ILE A 113 2.73 22.42 -25.68
C ILE A 113 1.97 21.27 -26.37
N CYS A 114 2.73 20.42 -27.06
CA CYS A 114 2.22 19.26 -27.78
C CYS A 114 2.61 17.96 -27.07
N TYR A 115 1.77 16.93 -27.24
CA TYR A 115 1.96 15.62 -26.65
C TYR A 115 1.23 14.58 -27.51
N SER A 116 1.92 13.51 -27.92
CA SER A 116 1.27 12.42 -28.66
C SER A 116 0.68 11.39 -27.69
N LYS A 117 -0.50 10.87 -28.02
CA LYS A 117 -1.27 9.93 -27.19
C LYS A 117 -0.42 8.70 -26.82
N GLY A 118 -0.02 8.59 -25.55
CA GLY A 118 0.78 7.48 -25.04
C GLY A 118 2.30 7.68 -25.08
N GLU A 119 2.80 8.87 -25.46
CA GLU A 119 4.16 9.28 -25.11
C GLU A 119 4.29 9.53 -23.59
N LYS A 120 5.50 9.83 -23.13
CA LYS A 120 5.76 10.27 -21.74
C LYS A 120 6.34 11.67 -21.63
N HIS A 121 6.42 12.41 -22.74
CA HIS A 121 7.11 13.68 -22.83
C HIS A 121 6.17 14.74 -23.41
N PHE A 122 6.04 15.86 -22.69
CA PHE A 122 5.59 17.12 -23.29
C PHE A 122 6.70 17.68 -24.17
N LYS A 123 6.32 18.33 -25.26
CA LYS A 123 7.23 18.98 -26.19
C LYS A 123 6.74 20.41 -26.44
N LEU A 124 7.54 21.42 -26.08
CA LEU A 124 7.27 22.82 -26.41
C LEU A 124 7.86 23.11 -27.79
N PHE A 125 7.01 23.55 -28.71
CA PHE A 125 7.35 24.04 -30.04
C PHE A 125 7.15 25.55 -30.11
N HIS A 126 8.08 26.33 -30.67
CA HIS A 126 7.83 27.68 -31.20
C HIS A 126 7.75 27.65 -32.74
N ALA A 127 6.65 28.17 -33.30
CA ALA A 127 6.44 28.25 -34.75
C ALA A 127 5.85 29.60 -35.17
N GLU A 128 6.07 30.01 -36.42
CA GLU A 128 5.28 31.06 -37.07
C GLU A 128 4.05 30.50 -37.78
N LYS A 129 4.09 29.22 -38.19
CA LYS A 129 2.98 28.54 -38.89
C LYS A 129 2.77 27.12 -38.41
N ASP A 130 1.50 26.70 -38.41
CA ASP A 130 1.04 25.38 -37.99
C ASP A 130 1.71 24.19 -38.72
N THR A 131 2.25 24.39 -39.92
CA THR A 131 3.02 23.38 -40.66
C THR A 131 4.39 23.08 -40.05
N GLU A 132 4.98 24.02 -39.32
CA GLU A 132 6.34 23.96 -38.74
C GLU A 132 6.36 23.11 -37.44
N LEU A 133 5.18 22.72 -36.92
CA LEU A 133 4.95 21.90 -35.71
C LEU A 133 5.46 20.44 -35.78
N LYS A 134 6.42 20.15 -36.67
CA LYS A 134 7.04 18.84 -36.87
C LYS A 134 8.57 18.90 -36.93
N GLU A 135 9.17 20.10 -36.93
CA GLU A 135 10.57 20.29 -37.38
C GLU A 135 11.55 20.76 -36.30
N SER A 136 11.10 21.40 -35.21
CA SER A 136 11.96 21.86 -34.11
C SER A 136 11.26 21.85 -32.74
N PHE A 137 12.04 21.77 -31.65
CA PHE A 137 11.55 21.78 -30.27
C PHE A 137 12.47 22.65 -29.41
N ASP A 138 11.89 23.45 -28.51
CA ASP A 138 12.65 24.29 -27.57
C ASP A 138 12.84 23.61 -26.21
N TYR A 139 11.84 22.83 -25.76
CA TYR A 139 11.90 22.06 -24.52
C TYR A 139 11.23 20.69 -24.70
N VAL A 140 11.83 19.64 -24.14
CA VAL A 140 11.24 18.29 -24.05
C VAL A 140 11.27 17.83 -22.59
N ILE A 141 10.09 17.67 -21.98
CA ILE A 141 9.95 17.53 -20.52
C ILE A 141 9.10 16.29 -20.20
N PRO A 142 9.60 15.32 -19.41
CA PRO A 142 8.79 14.18 -18.95
C PRO A 142 7.54 14.62 -18.17
N MET A 143 6.41 13.93 -18.40
CA MET A 143 5.15 14.13 -17.66
C MET A 143 5.37 14.08 -16.14
N ASP A 144 6.12 13.08 -15.66
CA ASP A 144 6.45 12.90 -14.24
C ASP A 144 7.21 14.10 -13.66
N ASN A 145 8.07 14.75 -14.45
CA ASN A 145 8.83 15.94 -14.02
C ASN A 145 7.93 17.18 -13.95
N PHE A 146 7.03 17.36 -14.92
CA PHE A 146 6.05 18.46 -14.91
C PHE A 146 5.09 18.33 -13.73
N LEU A 147 4.51 17.14 -13.51
CA LEU A 147 3.65 16.88 -12.35
C LEU A 147 4.40 17.10 -11.03
N SER A 148 5.67 16.70 -10.95
CA SER A 148 6.51 16.97 -9.78
C SER A 148 6.69 18.48 -9.51
N LEU A 149 7.05 19.27 -10.53
CA LEU A 149 7.19 20.74 -10.41
C LEU A 149 5.87 21.38 -9.91
N VAL A 150 4.75 20.97 -10.49
CA VAL A 150 3.40 21.43 -10.13
C VAL A 150 3.06 21.10 -8.67
N ILE A 151 3.38 19.89 -8.22
CA ILE A 151 3.17 19.44 -6.84
C ILE A 151 4.08 20.21 -5.86
N GLU A 152 5.38 20.35 -6.14
CA GLU A 152 6.30 21.09 -5.26
C GLU A 152 5.95 22.59 -5.19
N ASN A 153 5.64 23.24 -6.32
CA ASN A 153 5.21 24.63 -6.30
C ASN A 153 3.91 24.83 -5.51
N THR A 154 2.95 23.90 -5.60
CA THR A 154 1.74 23.93 -4.77
C THR A 154 2.05 23.75 -3.27
N LYS A 155 3.02 22.88 -2.92
CA LYS A 155 3.48 22.71 -1.53
C LYS A 155 4.18 23.98 -1.00
N VAL A 156 4.93 24.71 -1.82
CA VAL A 156 5.54 25.99 -1.43
C VAL A 156 4.47 26.99 -1.01
N ILE A 157 3.42 27.19 -1.83
CA ILE A 157 2.30 28.09 -1.49
C ILE A 157 1.61 27.65 -0.20
N LYS A 158 1.22 26.37 -0.10
CA LYS A 158 0.56 25.83 1.10
C LYS A 158 1.46 25.97 2.34
N GLY A 159 2.75 25.70 2.22
CA GLY A 159 3.72 25.83 3.31
C GLY A 159 3.79 27.24 3.89
N GLN A 160 3.86 28.26 3.04
CA GLN A 160 3.89 29.66 3.45
C GLN A 160 2.55 30.09 4.10
N LEU A 161 1.40 29.74 3.51
CA LEU A 161 0.09 29.98 4.14
C LEU A 161 -0.03 29.27 5.51
N CYS A 162 0.48 28.04 5.64
CA CYS A 162 0.50 27.32 6.91
C CYS A 162 1.41 27.95 7.98
N GLN A 163 2.45 28.71 7.60
CA GLN A 163 3.26 29.47 8.55
C GLN A 163 2.42 30.59 9.17
N VAL A 164 1.67 31.35 8.36
CA VAL A 164 0.72 32.37 8.83
C VAL A 164 -0.31 31.77 9.78
N VAL A 165 -0.98 30.67 9.40
CA VAL A 165 -1.98 29.99 10.25
C VAL A 165 -1.38 29.51 11.58
N LYS A 166 -0.16 28.96 11.59
CA LYS A 166 0.50 28.51 12.83
C LYS A 166 0.78 29.67 13.78
N THR A 167 1.30 30.79 13.27
CA THR A 167 1.57 31.99 14.07
C THR A 167 0.27 32.63 14.59
N ALA A 168 -0.79 32.66 13.77
CA ALA A 168 -2.12 33.10 14.16
C ALA A 168 -2.69 32.25 15.30
N LEU A 169 -2.67 30.92 15.15
CA LEU A 169 -3.13 29.98 16.17
C LEU A 169 -2.36 30.11 17.49
N GLN A 170 -1.04 30.25 17.45
CA GLN A 170 -0.24 30.50 18.65
C GLN A 170 -0.66 31.80 19.34
N THR A 171 -0.77 32.89 18.57
CA THR A 171 -1.23 34.21 19.03
C THR A 171 -2.62 34.14 19.66
N SER A 172 -3.56 33.46 19.02
CA SER A 172 -4.93 33.24 19.55
C SER A 172 -4.94 32.39 20.81
N ILE A 173 -4.12 31.32 20.88
CA ILE A 173 -4.00 30.47 22.08
C ILE A 173 -3.40 31.26 23.26
N GLU A 174 -2.45 32.15 23.02
CA GLU A 174 -1.90 33.04 24.05
C GLU A 174 -2.92 34.07 24.53
N LYS A 175 -3.63 34.74 23.61
CA LYS A 175 -4.76 35.63 23.94
C LYS A 175 -5.81 34.88 24.78
N PHE A 176 -6.23 33.69 24.37
CA PHE A 176 -7.15 32.83 25.13
C PHE A 176 -6.64 32.54 26.54
N LYS A 177 -5.36 32.13 26.69
CA LYS A 177 -4.73 31.87 27.99
C LYS A 177 -4.64 33.12 28.87
N GLN A 178 -4.46 34.31 28.29
CA GLN A 178 -4.47 35.58 29.02
C GLN A 178 -5.89 35.95 29.49
N THR A 179 -6.89 35.89 28.61
CA THR A 179 -8.30 36.18 28.95
C THR A 179 -8.85 35.20 30.00
N ALA A 180 -8.54 33.90 29.89
CA ALA A 180 -8.90 32.90 30.90
C ALA A 180 -8.29 33.23 32.28
N LYS A 181 -7.02 33.68 32.32
CA LYS A 181 -6.36 34.15 33.55
C LYS A 181 -6.90 35.49 34.07
N GLY A 182 -7.59 36.27 33.23
CA GLY A 182 -8.30 37.49 33.60
C GLY A 182 -9.67 37.21 34.23
N LEU A 183 -10.44 36.31 33.62
CA LEU A 183 -11.72 35.81 34.14
C LEU A 183 -11.53 35.12 35.50
N GLY A 184 -10.57 34.19 35.61
CA GLY A 184 -10.20 33.54 36.88
C GLY A 184 -9.54 34.45 37.93
N LYS A 185 -9.54 35.77 37.71
CA LYS A 185 -9.13 36.83 38.66
C LYS A 185 -10.19 37.93 38.80
N ASN A 186 -11.43 37.67 38.35
CA ASN A 186 -12.58 38.57 38.36
C ASN A 186 -12.29 39.95 37.73
N LYS A 187 -11.40 40.00 36.71
CA LYS A 187 -11.06 41.23 35.96
C LYS A 187 -11.91 41.45 34.70
N LEU A 188 -12.79 40.52 34.38
CA LEU A 188 -13.66 40.51 33.20
C LEU A 188 -15.04 39.99 33.62
N PRO A 189 -16.14 40.44 32.99
CA PRO A 189 -17.49 40.03 33.34
C PRO A 189 -17.80 38.59 32.91
N ASP A 190 -18.62 37.88 33.68
CA ASP A 190 -18.87 36.44 33.53
C ASP A 190 -19.49 36.03 32.18
N ASN A 191 -20.18 36.94 31.49
CA ASN A 191 -20.80 36.68 30.17
C ASN A 191 -19.81 36.72 28.98
N HIS A 192 -18.50 36.68 29.22
CA HIS A 192 -17.50 36.77 28.15
C HIS A 192 -17.30 35.42 27.43
N TYR A 193 -17.86 35.27 26.23
CA TYR A 193 -17.78 34.04 25.44
C TYR A 193 -16.33 33.68 25.07
N LEU A 194 -15.85 32.55 25.60
CA LEU A 194 -14.45 32.14 25.50
C LEU A 194 -14.29 30.87 24.63
N GLY A 195 -14.50 31.00 23.31
CA GLY A 195 -14.25 29.92 22.36
C GLY A 195 -12.76 29.59 22.23
N TYR A 196 -12.39 28.31 22.38
CA TYR A 196 -11.00 27.86 22.21
C TYR A 196 -10.55 28.00 20.73
N PRO A 197 -9.35 28.53 20.44
CA PRO A 197 -8.85 28.65 19.08
C PRO A 197 -8.53 27.29 18.44
N THR A 198 -8.96 27.08 17.20
CA THR A 198 -8.72 25.84 16.44
C THR A 198 -8.07 26.13 15.09
N ILE A 199 -7.45 25.12 14.49
CA ILE A 199 -6.76 25.27 13.19
C ILE A 199 -7.78 25.65 12.10
N GLU A 200 -8.95 25.02 12.10
CA GLU A 200 -10.04 25.23 11.15
C GLU A 200 -10.51 26.69 11.16
N ARG A 201 -10.63 27.29 12.36
CA ARG A 201 -11.00 28.70 12.53
C ARG A 201 -9.95 29.64 11.92
N GLU A 202 -8.67 29.45 12.24
CA GLU A 202 -7.61 30.34 11.75
C GLU A 202 -7.37 30.14 10.23
N ILE A 203 -7.56 28.93 9.70
CA ILE A 203 -7.60 28.67 8.24
C ILE A 203 -8.76 29.42 7.59
N TYR A 204 -9.98 29.29 8.09
CA TYR A 204 -11.14 29.98 7.54
C TYR A 204 -10.96 31.50 7.57
N THR A 205 -10.44 32.03 8.69
CA THR A 205 -10.15 33.46 8.90
C THR A 205 -9.06 33.98 7.96
N LEU A 206 -8.10 33.14 7.52
CA LEU A 206 -7.10 33.50 6.51
C LEU A 206 -7.68 33.43 5.10
N ILE A 207 -8.36 32.34 4.74
CA ILE A 207 -8.84 32.11 3.37
C ILE A 207 -9.91 33.15 2.98
N SER A 208 -10.80 33.52 3.91
CA SER A 208 -11.83 34.54 3.64
C SER A 208 -11.29 35.95 3.35
N ARG A 209 -9.97 36.19 3.50
CA ARG A 209 -9.31 37.46 3.13
C ARG A 209 -8.89 37.54 1.66
N PHE A 210 -9.01 36.44 0.92
CA PHE A 210 -8.81 36.41 -0.53
C PHE A 210 -10.13 36.52 -1.31
N GLU A 211 -11.27 36.68 -0.61
CA GLU A 211 -12.63 36.90 -1.15
C GLU A 211 -12.98 35.98 -2.34
N THR A 212 -12.63 34.69 -2.25
CA THR A 212 -12.68 33.79 -3.42
C THR A 212 -13.89 32.87 -3.41
N ASN A 213 -14.53 32.73 -4.57
CA ASN A 213 -15.68 31.84 -4.81
C ASN A 213 -15.37 30.34 -4.57
N SER A 214 -14.16 30.00 -4.13
CA SER A 214 -13.71 28.65 -3.77
C SER A 214 -13.15 28.56 -2.35
N ASP A 215 -13.47 29.50 -1.45
CA ASP A 215 -13.02 29.56 -0.05
C ASP A 215 -13.04 28.19 0.65
N TYR A 216 -14.17 27.46 0.59
CA TYR A 216 -14.31 26.14 1.21
C TYR A 216 -13.27 25.13 0.67
N GLN A 217 -13.06 25.11 -0.65
CA GLN A 217 -12.12 24.21 -1.32
C GLN A 217 -10.66 24.55 -0.94
N PHE A 218 -10.32 25.83 -0.81
CA PHE A 218 -9.00 26.28 -0.35
C PHE A 218 -8.77 25.97 1.13
N ALA A 219 -9.74 26.25 1.98
CA ALA A 219 -9.69 25.98 3.42
C ALA A 219 -9.55 24.48 3.70
N GLN A 220 -10.35 23.65 3.05
CA GLN A 220 -10.28 22.19 3.16
C GLN A 220 -8.91 21.66 2.70
N GLN A 221 -8.41 22.12 1.56
CA GLN A 221 -7.09 21.71 1.04
C GLN A 221 -5.90 22.18 1.88
N LEU A 222 -6.05 23.27 2.66
CA LEU A 222 -5.04 23.73 3.61
C LEU A 222 -5.13 22.95 4.93
N LEU A 223 -6.36 22.63 5.38
CA LEU A 223 -6.60 21.80 6.56
C LEU A 223 -6.06 20.38 6.36
N GLU A 224 -6.33 19.75 5.20
CA GLU A 224 -5.68 18.50 4.80
C GLU A 224 -4.15 18.62 4.94
N PHE A 225 -3.55 19.65 4.32
CA PHE A 225 -2.09 19.81 4.30
C PHE A 225 -1.48 20.07 5.70
N MET A 226 -2.22 20.71 6.62
CA MET A 226 -1.77 20.95 7.99
C MET A 226 -1.92 19.75 8.93
N THR A 227 -2.93 18.92 8.71
CA THR A 227 -3.26 17.77 9.58
C THR A 227 -2.59 16.48 9.11
N ASN A 228 -2.52 16.25 7.80
CA ASN A 228 -2.15 14.98 7.18
C ASN A 228 -0.62 14.79 7.04
N ARG A 229 0.11 14.77 8.16
CA ARG A 229 1.58 14.74 8.23
C ARG A 229 2.20 13.62 7.38
N LYS A 230 3.08 13.92 6.43
CA LYS A 230 3.76 12.89 5.59
C LYS A 230 5.06 12.35 6.20
N SER A 231 5.28 12.61 7.50
CA SER A 231 6.46 12.23 8.27
C SER A 231 6.06 11.64 9.63
N ILE A 232 6.87 10.71 10.13
CA ILE A 232 6.72 10.12 11.47
C ILE A 232 7.64 10.87 12.43
N ASN A 233 7.06 11.44 13.49
CA ASN A 233 7.79 12.22 14.49
C ASN A 233 8.33 11.30 15.60
N LYS A 234 9.64 11.00 15.58
CA LYS A 234 10.29 10.30 16.70
C LYS A 234 10.57 11.29 17.84
N LYS A 235 9.64 11.35 18.80
CA LYS A 235 9.72 12.19 20.01
C LYS A 235 11.02 12.03 20.82
N SER A 236 11.69 10.88 20.72
CA SER A 236 13.00 10.58 21.33
C SER A 236 14.13 11.43 20.73
N GLU A 237 14.19 11.56 19.41
CA GLU A 237 15.31 12.18 18.69
C GLU A 237 14.99 13.60 18.16
N LYS A 238 13.72 14.03 18.23
CA LYS A 238 13.19 15.26 17.59
C LYS A 238 13.37 15.29 16.06
N LEU A 239 13.46 14.12 15.43
CA LEU A 239 13.55 13.97 13.98
C LEU A 239 12.18 13.61 13.38
N ASP A 240 11.75 14.37 12.39
CA ASP A 240 10.63 14.04 11.50
C ASP A 240 11.18 13.22 10.33
N LEU A 241 11.01 11.90 10.39
CA LEU A 241 11.45 10.97 9.35
C LEU A 241 10.41 10.90 8.23
N PRO A 242 10.79 10.98 6.95
CA PRO A 242 9.86 10.84 5.84
C PRO A 242 9.36 9.39 5.75
N ASP A 243 8.04 9.21 5.69
CA ASP A 243 7.47 7.91 5.35
C ASP A 243 6.92 7.91 3.93
N TYR A 244 7.50 7.08 3.08
CA TYR A 244 7.12 6.94 1.66
C TYR A 244 6.09 5.83 1.41
N SER A 245 5.57 5.18 2.46
CA SER A 245 4.49 4.19 2.34
C SER A 245 3.22 4.77 1.71
N VAL A 246 2.42 3.91 1.08
CA VAL A 246 1.04 4.25 0.66
C VAL A 246 0.21 4.80 1.82
N TYR A 247 0.43 4.31 3.04
CA TYR A 247 -0.35 4.70 4.22
C TYR A 247 -0.12 6.16 4.61
N SER A 248 1.14 6.60 4.67
CA SER A 248 1.49 8.00 4.93
C SER A 248 1.27 8.90 3.72
N GLN A 249 1.54 8.42 2.51
CA GLN A 249 1.51 9.27 1.32
C GLN A 249 0.11 9.42 0.70
N GLY A 250 -0.77 8.45 0.86
CA GLY A 250 -2.02 8.37 0.11
C GLY A 250 -1.82 7.85 -1.32
N VAL A 251 -2.87 7.95 -2.14
CA VAL A 251 -2.88 7.52 -3.55
C VAL A 251 -3.39 8.65 -4.43
N GLN A 252 -2.70 8.93 -5.53
CA GLN A 252 -3.10 9.90 -6.56
C GLN A 252 -3.15 9.21 -7.92
N LEU A 253 -4.27 9.37 -8.65
CA LEU A 253 -4.43 8.94 -10.03
C LEU A 253 -4.72 10.16 -10.90
N TYR A 254 -3.78 10.48 -11.79
CA TYR A 254 -3.95 11.47 -12.85
C TYR A 254 -4.49 10.80 -14.11
N GLN A 255 -5.49 11.40 -14.75
CA GLN A 255 -6.10 10.88 -15.97
C GLN A 255 -6.31 11.99 -17.01
N GLU A 256 -6.06 11.67 -18.29
CA GLU A 256 -6.50 12.46 -19.44
C GLU A 256 -8.01 12.24 -19.66
N GLU A 257 -8.80 13.30 -19.58
CA GLU A 257 -10.24 13.31 -19.89
C GLU A 257 -10.51 14.30 -21.03
N ILE A 258 -11.44 13.97 -21.92
CA ILE A 258 -11.89 14.87 -23.00
C ILE A 258 -13.13 15.64 -22.53
N ASP A 259 -13.20 16.96 -22.74
CA ASP A 259 -14.39 17.74 -22.38
C ASP A 259 -15.39 17.71 -23.55
N GLU A 260 -16.35 16.80 -23.47
CA GLU A 260 -17.40 16.61 -24.47
C GLU A 260 -18.21 17.89 -24.74
N ARG A 261 -18.30 18.78 -23.73
CA ARG A 261 -18.95 20.10 -23.81
C ARG A 261 -18.28 21.11 -24.73
N ASP A 262 -17.06 20.84 -25.20
CA ASP A 262 -16.41 21.64 -26.24
C ASP A 262 -16.10 20.78 -27.48
N ASN A 263 -17.07 19.94 -27.88
CA ASN A 263 -17.01 19.14 -29.10
C ASN A 263 -15.71 18.31 -29.21
N GLN A 264 -15.18 17.84 -28.06
CA GLN A 264 -13.96 17.06 -27.91
C GLN A 264 -12.61 17.77 -28.18
N HIS A 265 -12.58 19.09 -28.43
CA HIS A 265 -11.33 19.84 -28.65
C HIS A 265 -10.47 20.01 -27.40
N ARG A 266 -11.03 19.77 -26.21
CA ARG A 266 -10.33 19.90 -24.92
C ARG A 266 -9.77 18.58 -24.44
N VAL A 267 -8.57 18.63 -23.88
CA VAL A 267 -8.13 17.68 -22.84
C VAL A 267 -8.19 18.37 -21.48
N ARG A 268 -8.51 17.63 -20.43
CA ARG A 268 -8.39 18.00 -19.02
C ARG A 268 -7.53 16.94 -18.34
N LEU A 269 -6.66 17.36 -17.41
CA LEU A 269 -6.07 16.43 -16.45
C LEU A 269 -6.95 16.42 -15.21
N SER A 270 -7.60 15.29 -14.92
CA SER A 270 -8.26 15.06 -13.63
C SER A 270 -7.28 14.42 -12.64
N CYS A 271 -7.57 14.59 -11.36
CA CYS A 271 -6.80 14.05 -10.24
C CYS A 271 -7.77 13.44 -9.22
N ARG A 272 -7.79 12.11 -9.13
CA ARG A 272 -8.45 11.37 -8.04
C ARG A 272 -7.45 11.17 -6.92
N GLU A 273 -7.77 11.59 -5.71
CA GLU A 273 -6.84 11.52 -4.57
C GLU A 273 -7.49 10.93 -3.31
N ILE A 274 -6.83 9.91 -2.74
CA ILE A 274 -7.03 9.48 -1.35
C ILE A 274 -5.87 10.06 -0.56
N SER A 275 -6.09 11.15 0.17
CA SER A 275 -5.01 11.91 0.80
C SER A 275 -4.45 11.22 2.07
N THR A 276 -5.29 10.49 2.81
CA THR A 276 -4.94 9.84 4.09
C THR A 276 -5.49 8.40 4.16
N THR A 277 -5.03 7.60 5.13
CA THR A 277 -5.44 6.21 5.32
C THR A 277 -5.85 5.91 6.78
N PRO A 278 -6.69 4.89 7.03
CA PRO A 278 -7.04 4.46 8.39
C PRO A 278 -5.82 4.15 9.27
N GLU A 279 -4.83 3.47 8.70
CA GLU A 279 -3.59 3.04 9.36
C GLU A 279 -2.78 4.26 9.84
N LYS A 280 -2.70 5.29 9.00
CA LYS A 280 -2.07 6.56 9.36
C LYS A 280 -2.79 7.27 10.50
N ILE A 281 -4.12 7.36 10.44
CA ILE A 281 -4.94 7.99 11.48
C ILE A 281 -4.71 7.29 12.83
N LEU A 282 -4.62 5.95 12.85
CA LEU A 282 -4.27 5.19 14.06
C LEU A 282 -2.87 5.55 14.59
N ILE A 283 -1.87 5.64 13.72
CA ILE A 283 -0.49 6.02 14.11
C ILE A 283 -0.46 7.44 14.69
N ASP A 284 -1.07 8.43 14.03
CA ASP A 284 -1.10 9.82 14.51
C ASP A 284 -1.82 9.96 15.86
N LEU A 285 -2.93 9.23 16.06
CA LEU A 285 -3.64 9.18 17.34
C LEU A 285 -2.78 8.58 18.45
N ILE A 286 -2.08 7.48 18.20
CA ILE A 286 -1.24 6.80 19.20
C ILE A 286 0.05 7.61 19.49
N LEU A 287 0.69 8.18 18.47
CA LEU A 287 1.87 9.02 18.62
C LEU A 287 1.57 10.35 19.33
N SER A 288 0.31 10.80 19.38
CA SER A 288 -0.10 11.93 20.23
C SER A 288 0.33 11.73 21.69
N GLY A 289 0.26 10.49 22.19
CA GLY A 289 0.63 10.08 23.55
C GLY A 289 -0.49 10.10 24.58
N ASN A 290 -1.69 10.59 24.23
CA ASN A 290 -2.82 10.73 25.16
C ASN A 290 -3.96 9.73 24.90
N ILE A 291 -3.81 8.82 23.93
CA ILE A 291 -4.89 7.97 23.41
C ILE A 291 -4.43 6.52 23.37
N SER A 292 -5.20 5.63 23.98
CA SER A 292 -5.08 4.18 23.81
C SER A 292 -6.17 3.69 22.85
N VAL A 293 -5.80 2.88 21.86
CA VAL A 293 -6.75 2.28 20.91
C VAL A 293 -6.83 0.78 21.15
N VAL A 294 -8.05 0.27 21.35
CA VAL A 294 -8.31 -1.17 21.52
C VAL A 294 -9.01 -1.68 20.26
N LEU A 295 -8.33 -2.51 19.48
CA LEU A 295 -8.90 -3.15 18.29
C LEU A 295 -9.56 -4.47 18.67
N CYS A 296 -10.90 -4.48 18.78
CA CYS A 296 -11.69 -5.65 19.10
C CYS A 296 -12.57 -6.08 17.93
N SER A 297 -12.25 -7.23 17.32
CA SER A 297 -13.04 -7.92 16.28
C SER A 297 -12.61 -9.39 16.26
N ALA A 298 -13.49 -10.30 15.87
CA ALA A 298 -13.09 -11.68 15.52
C ALA A 298 -11.96 -11.69 14.47
N THR A 299 -12.00 -10.71 13.56
CA THR A 299 -11.04 -10.56 12.46
C THR A 299 -9.84 -9.68 12.78
N ALA A 300 -9.67 -9.21 14.03
CA ALA A 300 -8.63 -8.23 14.37
C ALA A 300 -7.20 -8.73 14.12
N SER A 301 -6.99 -10.05 14.16
CA SER A 301 -5.71 -10.70 13.86
C SER A 301 -5.55 -11.17 12.41
N SER A 302 -6.50 -10.88 11.51
CA SER A 302 -6.37 -11.21 10.08
C SER A 302 -5.22 -10.42 9.46
N ALA A 303 -4.35 -11.10 8.71
CA ALA A 303 -3.23 -10.46 8.02
C ALA A 303 -3.60 -9.90 6.63
N SER A 304 -4.84 -10.11 6.15
CA SER A 304 -5.27 -9.60 4.85
C SER A 304 -5.44 -8.08 4.87
N VAL A 305 -4.68 -7.37 4.03
CA VAL A 305 -4.80 -5.92 3.89
C VAL A 305 -6.09 -5.50 3.17
N ILE A 306 -6.77 -6.42 2.48
CA ILE A 306 -8.07 -6.13 1.86
C ILE A 306 -9.19 -6.05 2.89
N SER A 307 -9.25 -7.01 3.83
CA SER A 307 -10.34 -7.12 4.82
C SER A 307 -10.05 -6.48 6.19
N ASN A 308 -8.78 -6.31 6.56
CA ASN A 308 -8.35 -5.72 7.83
C ASN A 308 -7.34 -4.57 7.60
N PHE A 309 -7.02 -3.81 8.65
CA PHE A 309 -5.88 -2.89 8.67
C PHE A 309 -4.56 -3.63 8.36
N ASP A 310 -3.55 -2.95 7.82
CA ASP A 310 -2.20 -3.52 7.71
C ASP A 310 -1.53 -3.57 9.10
N ILE A 311 -1.77 -4.67 9.81
CA ILE A 311 -1.27 -4.91 11.17
C ILE A 311 0.27 -5.02 11.21
N GLU A 312 0.92 -5.40 10.11
CA GLU A 312 2.38 -5.46 10.02
C GLU A 312 2.97 -4.05 9.87
N TYR A 313 2.45 -3.22 8.96
CA TYR A 313 2.82 -1.82 8.88
C TYR A 313 2.58 -1.07 10.22
N LEU A 314 1.47 -1.33 10.91
CA LEU A 314 1.24 -0.76 12.24
C LEU A 314 2.31 -1.19 13.25
N LYS A 315 2.72 -2.46 13.27
CA LYS A 315 3.84 -2.95 14.11
C LYS A 315 5.17 -2.30 13.76
N GLU A 316 5.49 -2.16 12.47
CA GLU A 316 6.71 -1.49 12.02
C GLU A 316 6.81 -0.06 12.55
N ARG A 317 5.69 0.69 12.65
CA ARG A 317 5.72 2.14 12.87
C ARG A 317 5.46 2.61 14.29
N ILE A 318 4.83 1.80 15.14
CA ILE A 318 4.69 2.09 16.57
C ILE A 318 5.29 1.04 17.52
N GLY A 319 5.84 -0.05 16.97
CA GLY A 319 6.66 -1.03 17.70
C GLY A 319 5.97 -1.62 18.93
N ASP A 320 6.71 -1.68 20.03
CA ASP A 320 6.32 -2.29 21.31
C ASP A 320 5.06 -1.69 21.95
N LYS A 321 4.55 -0.57 21.43
CA LYS A 321 3.27 0.04 21.82
C LYS A 321 2.05 -0.76 21.31
N ILE A 322 2.25 -1.72 20.40
CA ILE A 322 1.22 -2.69 20.01
C ILE A 322 1.31 -3.91 20.91
N HIS A 323 0.35 -4.03 21.82
CA HIS A 323 0.22 -5.20 22.69
C HIS A 323 -0.74 -6.21 22.07
N VAL A 324 -0.22 -7.38 21.70
CA VAL A 324 -1.01 -8.54 21.24
C VAL A 324 -1.15 -9.52 22.39
N LEU A 325 -2.35 -10.10 22.58
CA LEU A 325 -2.56 -11.12 23.61
C LEU A 325 -1.64 -12.34 23.39
N SER A 326 -0.94 -12.75 24.45
CA SER A 326 -0.08 -13.94 24.44
C SER A 326 -0.89 -15.22 24.20
N MET A 327 -0.23 -16.29 23.76
CA MET A 327 -0.93 -17.55 23.51
C MET A 327 -1.55 -18.14 24.79
N GLU A 328 -0.91 -17.94 25.95
CA GLU A 328 -1.44 -18.34 27.26
C GLU A 328 -2.74 -17.60 27.60
N VAL A 329 -2.78 -16.28 27.38
CA VAL A 329 -3.99 -15.47 27.62
C VAL A 329 -5.11 -15.83 26.64
N LYS A 330 -4.77 -16.11 25.37
CA LYS A 330 -5.72 -16.64 24.37
C LYS A 330 -6.29 -17.99 24.82
N SER A 331 -5.44 -18.95 25.20
CA SER A 331 -5.88 -20.27 25.67
C SER A 331 -6.76 -20.20 26.92
N LYS A 332 -6.43 -19.33 27.87
CA LYS A 332 -7.26 -19.10 29.07
C LYS A 332 -8.61 -18.44 28.73
N PHE A 333 -8.63 -17.53 27.76
CA PHE A 333 -9.89 -16.95 27.26
C PHE A 333 -10.74 -18.02 26.55
N ASP A 334 -10.12 -18.85 25.71
CA ASP A 334 -10.78 -19.97 25.02
C ASP A 334 -11.36 -21.00 26.00
N GLU A 335 -10.66 -21.30 27.11
CA GLU A 335 -11.13 -22.14 28.20
C GLU A 335 -12.35 -21.52 28.92
N LEU A 336 -12.24 -20.26 29.34
CA LEU A 336 -13.33 -19.52 30.00
C LEU A 336 -14.58 -19.44 29.09
N VAL A 337 -14.40 -19.13 27.81
CA VAL A 337 -15.48 -19.12 26.83
C VAL A 337 -16.07 -20.52 26.67
N SER A 338 -15.25 -21.58 26.55
CA SER A 338 -15.74 -22.95 26.42
C SER A 338 -16.57 -23.40 27.62
N ASN A 339 -16.24 -22.95 28.84
CA ASN A 339 -17.01 -23.24 30.05
C ASN A 339 -18.40 -22.59 30.08
N THR A 340 -18.64 -21.53 29.29
CA THR A 340 -19.98 -20.91 29.17
C THR A 340 -20.95 -21.68 28.26
N TYR A 341 -20.46 -22.63 27.45
CA TYR A 341 -21.31 -23.42 26.55
C TYR A 341 -22.05 -24.55 27.30
N PRO A 342 -23.30 -24.87 26.90
CA PRO A 342 -24.03 -26.01 27.46
C PRO A 342 -23.32 -27.33 27.16
N LYS A 343 -23.18 -28.19 28.19
CA LYS A 343 -22.37 -29.42 28.14
C LYS A 343 -22.83 -30.47 27.10
N GLY A 344 -24.12 -30.49 26.77
CA GLY A 344 -24.67 -31.44 25.78
C GLY A 344 -24.50 -31.01 24.32
N HIS A 345 -24.26 -29.73 24.07
CA HIS A 345 -24.33 -29.15 22.73
C HIS A 345 -23.15 -29.57 21.84
N LYS A 346 -23.45 -29.98 20.61
CA LYS A 346 -22.50 -30.44 19.58
C LYS A 346 -22.46 -29.49 18.39
N VAL A 347 -21.38 -29.57 17.62
CA VAL A 347 -21.27 -28.94 16.30
C VAL A 347 -20.93 -30.04 15.30
N GLU A 348 -21.66 -30.11 14.20
CA GLU A 348 -21.48 -31.11 13.14
C GLU A 348 -21.14 -30.42 11.81
N ILE A 349 -20.16 -30.96 11.08
CA ILE A 349 -19.58 -30.36 9.87
C ILE A 349 -19.87 -31.25 8.67
N ILE A 350 -20.43 -30.68 7.61
CA ILE A 350 -20.95 -31.40 6.45
C ILE A 350 -20.35 -30.79 5.16
N PRO A 351 -19.39 -31.45 4.49
CA PRO A 351 -18.81 -30.95 3.24
C PRO A 351 -19.75 -31.20 2.05
N LEU A 352 -19.92 -30.19 1.20
CA LEU A 352 -20.54 -30.29 -0.12
C LEU A 352 -19.44 -30.31 -1.17
N GLU A 353 -19.22 -31.47 -1.77
CA GLU A 353 -18.19 -31.73 -2.80
C GLU A 353 -18.40 -30.90 -4.08
N HIS A 354 -17.31 -30.50 -4.74
CA HIS A 354 -17.38 -29.83 -6.03
C HIS A 354 -17.79 -30.81 -7.13
N TYR A 355 -18.87 -30.51 -7.86
CA TYR A 355 -19.28 -31.34 -9.00
C TYR A 355 -18.59 -30.87 -10.30
N GLU A 356 -17.52 -31.55 -10.69
CA GLU A 356 -16.93 -31.38 -12.03
C GLU A 356 -17.65 -32.26 -13.07
N TYR A 357 -17.94 -31.69 -14.25
CA TYR A 357 -18.33 -32.47 -15.43
C TYR A 357 -17.09 -33.06 -16.11
N GLU A 358 -17.15 -34.35 -16.47
CA GLU A 358 -16.12 -35.01 -17.30
C GLU A 358 -15.94 -34.31 -18.66
N ASP A 359 -17.07 -33.99 -19.31
CA ASP A 359 -17.11 -33.22 -20.56
C ASP A 359 -17.40 -31.75 -20.24
N LYS A 360 -16.35 -30.92 -20.30
CA LYS A 360 -16.41 -29.49 -19.92
C LYS A 360 -17.06 -28.58 -21.00
N ARG A 361 -17.81 -29.17 -21.93
CA ARG A 361 -18.61 -28.45 -22.94
C ARG A 361 -20.02 -28.17 -22.43
N ASP A 362 -20.43 -26.90 -22.46
CA ASP A 362 -21.73 -26.47 -21.94
C ASP A 362 -22.92 -27.20 -22.64
N GLU A 363 -22.83 -27.57 -23.92
CA GLU A 363 -23.89 -28.32 -24.60
C GLU A 363 -24.08 -29.73 -24.03
N LYS A 364 -23.06 -30.28 -23.35
CA LYS A 364 -23.04 -31.63 -22.77
C LYS A 364 -23.42 -31.69 -21.29
N ALA A 365 -23.53 -30.55 -20.60
CA ALA A 365 -24.04 -30.49 -19.23
C ALA A 365 -25.44 -31.14 -19.10
N VAL A 366 -25.60 -32.03 -18.12
CA VAL A 366 -26.85 -32.75 -17.76
C VAL A 366 -27.09 -32.65 -16.25
N LEU A 367 -28.31 -32.90 -15.76
CA LEU A 367 -28.61 -32.99 -14.34
C LEU A 367 -27.98 -34.29 -13.76
N PRO A 368 -27.01 -34.22 -12.82
CA PRO A 368 -26.38 -35.42 -12.28
C PRO A 368 -27.31 -36.19 -11.33
N ASP A 369 -27.23 -37.51 -11.35
CA ASP A 369 -28.14 -38.38 -10.58
C ASP A 369 -28.09 -38.14 -9.07
N LYS A 370 -26.93 -37.74 -8.52
CA LYS A 370 -26.77 -37.32 -7.11
C LYS A 370 -27.81 -36.26 -6.73
N TYR A 371 -27.98 -35.24 -7.56
CA TYR A 371 -28.90 -34.13 -7.34
C TYR A 371 -30.32 -34.49 -7.78
N ARG A 372 -30.46 -35.29 -8.84
CA ARG A 372 -31.76 -35.76 -9.34
C ARG A 372 -32.55 -36.50 -8.26
N ILE A 373 -31.89 -37.36 -7.48
CA ILE A 373 -32.52 -38.15 -6.40
C ILE A 373 -33.02 -37.28 -5.23
N LEU A 374 -32.55 -36.03 -5.10
CA LEU A 374 -32.95 -35.13 -4.01
C LEU A 374 -34.32 -34.46 -4.22
N PHE A 375 -34.85 -34.45 -5.44
CA PHE A 375 -36.20 -33.98 -5.74
C PHE A 375 -37.28 -34.96 -5.22
N SER A 376 -38.46 -34.43 -4.89
CA SER A 376 -39.63 -35.23 -4.46
C SER A 376 -39.93 -36.36 -5.45
N GLU A 377 -40.50 -37.47 -4.97
CA GLU A 377 -40.75 -38.62 -5.86
C GLU A 377 -41.71 -38.26 -7.00
N GLU A 378 -42.67 -37.40 -6.72
CA GLU A 378 -43.70 -36.97 -7.66
C GLU A 378 -43.13 -35.98 -8.68
N ALA A 379 -42.33 -34.99 -8.29
CA ALA A 379 -41.65 -34.13 -9.26
C ALA A 379 -40.77 -34.92 -10.25
N ARG A 380 -40.18 -36.05 -9.80
CA ARG A 380 -39.45 -37.00 -10.65
C ARG A 380 -40.35 -37.88 -11.52
N LYS A 381 -41.53 -38.29 -11.04
CA LYS A 381 -42.53 -39.06 -11.83
C LYS A 381 -43.18 -38.19 -12.90
N ASP A 382 -43.39 -36.91 -12.58
CA ASP A 382 -43.93 -35.87 -13.45
C ASP A 382 -42.87 -35.30 -14.43
N GLY A 383 -41.59 -35.64 -14.25
CA GLY A 383 -40.47 -35.23 -15.10
C GLY A 383 -40.00 -33.77 -14.93
N LEU A 384 -40.49 -33.08 -13.90
CA LEU A 384 -40.26 -31.66 -13.65
C LEU A 384 -38.79 -31.35 -13.29
N ASP A 385 -38.04 -32.33 -12.80
CA ASP A 385 -36.59 -32.28 -12.60
C ASP A 385 -35.83 -32.03 -13.92
N ASN A 386 -36.22 -32.73 -14.98
CA ASN A 386 -35.65 -32.62 -16.32
C ASN A 386 -36.13 -31.34 -17.02
N THR A 387 -37.40 -30.97 -16.84
CA THR A 387 -37.96 -29.69 -17.30
C THR A 387 -37.22 -28.51 -16.70
N TRP A 388 -37.05 -28.48 -15.37
CA TRP A 388 -36.26 -27.45 -14.68
C TRP A 388 -34.84 -27.33 -15.23
N PHE A 389 -34.13 -28.45 -15.41
CA PHE A 389 -32.78 -28.42 -15.93
C PHE A 389 -32.72 -27.92 -17.39
N LYS A 390 -33.67 -28.33 -18.23
CA LYS A 390 -33.83 -27.86 -19.62
C LYS A 390 -34.03 -26.34 -19.69
N CYS A 391 -34.97 -25.79 -18.93
CA CYS A 391 -35.26 -24.35 -18.89
C CYS A 391 -34.07 -23.55 -18.32
N THR A 392 -33.49 -24.02 -17.22
CA THR A 392 -32.30 -23.43 -16.58
C THR A 392 -31.10 -23.38 -17.51
N LYS A 393 -30.81 -24.50 -18.21
CA LYS A 393 -29.73 -24.56 -19.18
C LYS A 393 -29.96 -23.62 -20.37
N ARG A 394 -31.21 -23.51 -20.87
CA ARG A 394 -31.58 -22.55 -21.93
C ARG A 394 -31.30 -21.10 -21.48
N TYR A 395 -31.77 -20.73 -20.29
CA TYR A 395 -31.55 -19.39 -19.71
C TYR A 395 -30.07 -19.08 -19.50
N LEU A 396 -29.30 -20.01 -18.92
CA LEU A 396 -27.87 -19.80 -18.66
C LEU A 396 -27.04 -19.72 -19.95
N MET A 397 -27.40 -20.47 -21.00
CA MET A 397 -26.75 -20.37 -22.31
C MET A 397 -27.08 -19.06 -23.04
N HIS A 398 -28.30 -18.52 -22.86
CA HIS A 398 -28.69 -17.23 -23.44
C HIS A 398 -27.98 -16.04 -22.77
N ASN A 399 -27.80 -16.11 -21.44
CA ASN A 399 -27.30 -14.99 -20.63
C ASN A 399 -25.79 -15.08 -20.29
N LYS A 400 -25.09 -16.08 -20.85
CA LYS A 400 -23.64 -16.29 -20.75
C LYS A 400 -22.88 -15.26 -21.59
N LYS A 401 -21.78 -14.70 -21.07
CA LYS A 401 -20.87 -13.86 -21.86
C LYS A 401 -19.88 -14.70 -22.67
N GLU A 402 -19.32 -14.11 -23.72
CA GLU A 402 -18.28 -14.76 -24.53
C GLU A 402 -17.08 -15.16 -23.65
N GLY A 403 -16.65 -16.42 -23.75
CA GLY A 403 -15.57 -16.99 -22.95
C GLY A 403 -15.95 -17.50 -21.54
N GLU A 404 -17.16 -17.23 -21.03
CA GLU A 404 -17.65 -17.86 -19.79
C GLU A 404 -18.08 -19.33 -20.03
N SER A 405 -18.37 -20.07 -18.96
CA SER A 405 -19.03 -21.39 -19.01
C SER A 405 -20.17 -21.42 -18.00
N ILE A 406 -21.26 -22.12 -18.32
CA ILE A 406 -22.43 -22.24 -17.42
C ILE A 406 -22.18 -23.14 -16.21
N SER A 407 -21.09 -23.92 -16.21
CA SER A 407 -20.80 -24.93 -15.17
C SER A 407 -20.72 -24.32 -13.76
N PHE A 408 -20.19 -23.10 -13.61
CA PHE A 408 -20.12 -22.44 -12.30
C PHE A 408 -21.52 -22.02 -11.79
N GLN A 409 -22.39 -21.53 -12.68
CA GLN A 409 -23.78 -21.18 -12.36
C GLN A 409 -24.57 -22.44 -11.99
N LEU A 410 -24.39 -23.54 -12.73
CA LEU A 410 -25.00 -24.84 -12.40
C LEU A 410 -24.51 -25.38 -11.05
N TYR A 411 -23.20 -25.35 -10.77
CA TYR A 411 -22.66 -25.80 -9.49
C TYR A 411 -23.28 -25.05 -8.30
N ARG A 412 -23.46 -23.72 -8.41
CA ARG A 412 -24.13 -22.92 -7.36
C ARG A 412 -25.60 -23.30 -7.13
N LEU A 413 -26.29 -23.80 -8.16
CA LEU A 413 -27.66 -24.33 -8.04
C LEU A 413 -27.65 -25.73 -7.42
N PHE A 414 -26.69 -26.59 -7.79
CA PHE A 414 -26.51 -27.91 -7.19
C PHE A 414 -26.18 -27.84 -5.68
N GLN A 415 -25.35 -26.88 -5.26
CA GLN A 415 -25.12 -26.57 -3.84
C GLN A 415 -26.42 -26.22 -3.10
N PHE A 416 -27.31 -25.45 -3.74
CA PHE A 416 -28.59 -25.08 -3.16
C PHE A 416 -29.54 -26.28 -3.05
N ILE A 417 -29.63 -27.12 -4.09
CA ILE A 417 -30.41 -28.37 -4.06
C ILE A 417 -29.96 -29.26 -2.89
N GLU A 418 -28.65 -29.45 -2.73
CA GLU A 418 -28.09 -30.31 -1.69
C GLU A 418 -28.35 -29.77 -0.28
N ALA A 419 -28.15 -28.48 -0.04
CA ALA A 419 -28.42 -27.87 1.26
C ALA A 419 -29.92 -27.76 1.61
N TYR A 420 -30.79 -27.42 0.65
CA TYR A 420 -32.22 -27.32 0.89
C TYR A 420 -32.87 -28.69 1.12
N ALA A 421 -32.49 -29.69 0.31
CA ALA A 421 -32.92 -31.07 0.51
C ALA A 421 -32.37 -31.69 1.80
N TRP A 422 -31.23 -31.19 2.32
CA TRP A 422 -30.75 -31.52 3.66
C TRP A 422 -31.60 -30.83 4.74
N PHE A 423 -31.80 -29.52 4.65
CA PHE A 423 -32.55 -28.70 5.61
C PHE A 423 -33.97 -29.21 5.87
N ILE A 424 -34.73 -29.49 4.81
CA ILE A 424 -36.12 -29.97 4.95
C ILE A 424 -36.19 -31.33 5.63
N LYS A 425 -35.20 -32.21 5.44
CA LYS A 425 -35.17 -33.57 6.01
C LYS A 425 -34.74 -33.64 7.49
N HIS A 426 -34.17 -32.58 8.04
CA HIS A 426 -33.73 -32.53 9.45
C HIS A 426 -34.80 -31.83 10.29
N GLU A 427 -35.65 -32.61 10.95
CA GLU A 427 -36.78 -32.10 11.76
C GLU A 427 -36.32 -31.23 12.94
N ASP A 428 -35.11 -31.45 13.47
CA ASP A 428 -34.48 -30.68 14.54
C ASP A 428 -33.98 -29.29 14.11
N VAL A 429 -33.89 -29.04 12.80
CA VAL A 429 -33.40 -27.77 12.24
C VAL A 429 -34.59 -26.89 11.82
N HIS A 430 -34.87 -25.87 12.64
CA HIS A 430 -35.89 -24.86 12.35
C HIS A 430 -35.33 -23.69 11.55
N SER A 431 -34.11 -23.25 11.85
CA SER A 431 -33.52 -22.02 11.29
C SER A 431 -32.19 -22.30 10.57
N MET A 432 -32.10 -21.96 9.28
CA MET A 432 -30.85 -22.11 8.50
C MET A 432 -30.46 -20.85 7.71
N ILE A 433 -29.19 -20.46 7.75
CA ILE A 433 -28.65 -19.37 6.90
C ILE A 433 -27.87 -19.93 5.72
N PHE A 434 -28.24 -19.61 4.48
CA PHE A 434 -27.50 -19.98 3.28
C PHE A 434 -26.73 -18.77 2.74
N PHE A 435 -25.42 -18.69 3.05
CA PHE A 435 -24.56 -17.59 2.60
C PHE A 435 -23.96 -17.83 1.21
N GLN A 436 -24.07 -16.81 0.36
CA GLN A 436 -23.56 -16.80 -1.01
C GLN A 436 -22.58 -15.65 -1.27
N ASN A 437 -21.79 -15.76 -2.34
CA ASN A 437 -20.99 -14.63 -2.86
C ASN A 437 -21.87 -13.45 -3.33
N ARG A 438 -22.95 -13.78 -4.05
CA ARG A 438 -24.02 -12.89 -4.50
C ARG A 438 -25.32 -13.66 -4.40
N ILE A 439 -26.45 -13.02 -4.08
CA ILE A 439 -27.76 -13.70 -4.12
C ILE A 439 -28.00 -14.23 -5.53
N GLY A 440 -28.58 -15.44 -5.62
CA GLY A 440 -28.97 -16.09 -6.87
C GLY A 440 -30.23 -15.47 -7.49
N ASP A 441 -30.79 -16.18 -8.46
CA ASP A 441 -32.09 -15.85 -9.03
C ASP A 441 -33.22 -16.30 -8.06
N PRO A 442 -34.11 -15.40 -7.60
CA PRO A 442 -35.23 -15.74 -6.72
C PRO A 442 -36.21 -16.76 -7.34
N ILE A 443 -36.42 -16.73 -8.66
CA ILE A 443 -37.35 -17.62 -9.37
C ILE A 443 -36.79 -19.04 -9.32
N GLN A 444 -35.55 -19.22 -9.77
CA GLN A 444 -34.79 -20.48 -9.64
C GLN A 444 -34.83 -21.06 -8.23
N THR A 445 -34.65 -20.19 -7.23
CA THR A 445 -34.59 -20.60 -5.81
C THR A 445 -35.94 -21.11 -5.31
N ASN A 446 -37.05 -20.40 -5.58
CA ASN A 446 -38.38 -20.85 -5.19
C ASN A 446 -38.79 -22.12 -5.96
N VAL A 447 -38.59 -22.15 -7.29
CA VAL A 447 -38.92 -23.30 -8.13
C VAL A 447 -38.20 -24.56 -7.67
N LEU A 448 -36.88 -24.48 -7.42
CA LEU A 448 -36.11 -25.61 -6.88
C LEU A 448 -36.66 -26.09 -5.53
N SER A 449 -36.96 -25.17 -4.62
CA SER A 449 -37.49 -25.50 -3.29
C SER A 449 -38.79 -26.28 -3.40
N CYS A 450 -39.76 -25.77 -4.16
CA CYS A 450 -41.07 -26.39 -4.35
C CYS A 450 -41.03 -27.78 -5.02
N LEU A 451 -40.03 -28.07 -5.85
CA LEU A 451 -39.83 -29.38 -6.46
C LEU A 451 -39.13 -30.38 -5.52
N ILE A 452 -38.31 -29.89 -4.59
CA ILE A 452 -37.61 -30.70 -3.59
C ILE A 452 -38.57 -31.16 -2.48
N ASP A 453 -39.33 -30.24 -1.89
CA ASP A 453 -40.28 -30.55 -0.80
C ASP A 453 -41.67 -31.02 -1.27
N GLY A 454 -42.00 -30.84 -2.56
CA GLY A 454 -43.28 -31.27 -3.14
C GLY A 454 -44.40 -30.22 -3.04
N SER A 455 -44.14 -29.03 -2.49
CA SER A 455 -45.11 -27.93 -2.42
C SER A 455 -45.48 -27.34 -3.79
N TYR A 456 -44.81 -27.75 -4.88
CA TYR A 456 -45.22 -27.39 -6.26
C TYR A 456 -46.70 -27.70 -6.55
N LYS A 457 -47.25 -28.76 -5.94
CA LYS A 457 -48.67 -29.16 -6.07
C LYS A 457 -49.66 -28.17 -5.48
N GLN A 458 -49.20 -27.21 -4.68
CA GLN A 458 -50.01 -26.16 -4.04
C GLN A 458 -49.96 -24.82 -4.81
N GLN A 459 -49.07 -24.73 -5.80
CA GLN A 459 -48.88 -23.52 -6.60
C GLN A 459 -50.01 -23.37 -7.64
N LYS A 460 -50.22 -22.14 -8.13
CA LYS A 460 -51.37 -21.80 -8.98
C LYS A 460 -51.12 -22.02 -10.47
N SER A 461 -49.86 -21.89 -10.91
CA SER A 461 -49.43 -22.04 -12.29
C SER A 461 -48.85 -23.42 -12.55
N VAL A 462 -49.05 -23.92 -13.78
CA VAL A 462 -48.47 -25.18 -14.26
C VAL A 462 -47.07 -24.92 -14.78
N PHE A 463 -46.13 -25.80 -14.44
CA PHE A 463 -44.75 -25.71 -14.94
C PHE A 463 -44.62 -26.42 -16.29
N GLU A 464 -44.51 -25.63 -17.37
CA GLU A 464 -44.35 -26.12 -18.74
C GLU A 464 -42.94 -25.86 -19.30
N ASP A 465 -42.77 -25.02 -20.32
CA ASP A 465 -41.47 -24.85 -21.01
C ASP A 465 -40.62 -23.65 -20.52
N GLU A 466 -41.10 -22.91 -19.51
CA GLU A 466 -40.45 -21.75 -18.87
C GLU A 466 -40.63 -21.80 -17.34
N LEU A 467 -39.80 -21.06 -16.59
CA LEU A 467 -39.78 -21.09 -15.13
C LEU A 467 -40.94 -20.26 -14.53
N PRO A 468 -41.79 -20.81 -13.64
CA PRO A 468 -42.89 -20.06 -13.04
C PRO A 468 -42.44 -18.91 -12.14
N GLU A 469 -42.80 -17.68 -12.49
CA GLU A 469 -42.44 -16.47 -11.73
C GLU A 469 -43.27 -16.28 -10.45
N ASP A 470 -44.47 -16.87 -10.37
CA ASP A 470 -45.41 -16.73 -9.24
C ASP A 470 -45.23 -17.80 -8.14
N TRP A 471 -44.35 -18.78 -8.34
CA TRP A 471 -44.10 -19.82 -7.35
C TRP A 471 -43.38 -19.26 -6.13
N THR A 472 -43.93 -19.54 -4.95
CA THR A 472 -43.38 -19.09 -3.66
C THR A 472 -43.35 -20.24 -2.66
N ASN A 473 -42.26 -20.33 -1.89
CA ASN A 473 -42.07 -21.39 -0.90
C ASN A 473 -42.09 -20.83 0.53
N GLU A 474 -42.91 -21.42 1.41
CA GLU A 474 -43.11 -20.91 2.77
C GLU A 474 -41.86 -21.00 3.66
N HIS A 475 -40.91 -21.88 3.37
CA HIS A 475 -39.66 -22.02 4.10
C HIS A 475 -38.54 -21.09 3.60
N ILE A 476 -38.72 -20.38 2.47
CA ILE A 476 -37.67 -19.57 1.87
C ILE A 476 -37.86 -18.08 2.18
N ARG A 477 -36.78 -17.41 2.62
CA ARG A 477 -36.70 -15.94 2.65
C ARG A 477 -35.41 -15.49 1.97
N ILE A 478 -35.50 -14.54 1.03
CA ILE A 478 -34.35 -14.07 0.23
C ILE A 478 -34.23 -12.55 0.42
N SER A 479 -33.30 -12.09 1.26
CA SER A 479 -33.16 -10.66 1.54
C SER A 479 -31.71 -10.18 1.66
N LYS A 480 -31.53 -8.90 1.32
CA LYS A 480 -30.33 -8.09 1.59
C LYS A 480 -30.58 -6.97 2.61
N ASN A 481 -31.85 -6.67 2.95
CA ASN A 481 -32.17 -5.59 3.88
C ASN A 481 -32.14 -6.12 5.32
N TRP A 482 -31.45 -5.42 6.20
CA TRP A 482 -31.44 -5.74 7.62
C TRP A 482 -32.82 -5.53 8.27
N GLU A 483 -33.52 -4.45 7.90
CA GLU A 483 -34.81 -4.07 8.50
C GLU A 483 -35.92 -5.10 8.23
N GLU A 484 -35.86 -5.75 7.06
CA GLU A 484 -36.77 -6.83 6.67
C GLU A 484 -36.50 -8.12 7.48
N VAL A 485 -35.21 -8.47 7.63
CA VAL A 485 -34.77 -9.63 8.44
C VAL A 485 -35.16 -9.44 9.90
N GLU A 486 -34.89 -8.26 10.47
CA GLU A 486 -35.21 -7.92 11.85
C GLU A 486 -36.72 -7.81 12.10
N GLY A 487 -37.44 -7.03 11.29
CA GLY A 487 -38.86 -6.75 11.49
C GLY A 487 -39.81 -7.90 11.11
N THR A 488 -39.36 -8.84 10.28
CA THR A 488 -40.21 -9.90 9.71
C THR A 488 -39.68 -11.30 10.02
N ILE A 489 -38.44 -11.62 9.63
CA ILE A 489 -37.93 -13.01 9.66
C ILE A 489 -37.57 -13.46 11.08
N LEU A 490 -36.79 -12.65 11.81
CA LEU A 490 -36.45 -12.94 13.21
C LEU A 490 -37.69 -12.89 14.11
N LYS A 491 -38.67 -12.04 13.76
CA LYS A 491 -39.97 -12.01 14.42
C LYS A 491 -40.79 -13.28 14.17
N GLU A 492 -40.85 -13.76 12.92
CA GLU A 492 -41.55 -15.02 12.57
C GLU A 492 -40.98 -16.22 13.36
N LEU A 493 -39.64 -16.29 13.50
CA LEU A 493 -38.95 -17.27 14.34
C LEU A 493 -39.14 -17.07 15.87
N SER A 494 -39.46 -15.85 16.32
CA SER A 494 -39.67 -15.51 17.73
C SER A 494 -41.12 -15.71 18.19
N ASP A 495 -42.09 -15.53 17.29
CA ASP A 495 -43.52 -15.65 17.57
C ASP A 495 -44.07 -17.07 17.34
N ASN A 496 -43.39 -17.90 16.53
CA ASN A 496 -43.87 -19.24 16.15
C ASN A 496 -42.81 -20.34 16.33
N LYS A 497 -43.03 -21.25 17.29
CA LYS A 497 -42.16 -22.43 17.54
C LYS A 497 -42.10 -23.43 16.38
N ASP A 498 -43.14 -23.48 15.55
CA ASP A 498 -43.26 -24.42 14.42
C ASP A 498 -42.80 -23.78 13.10
N ALA A 499 -42.27 -22.54 13.14
CA ALA A 499 -41.65 -21.91 11.98
C ALA A 499 -40.40 -22.68 11.55
N LYS A 500 -40.26 -22.87 10.25
CA LYS A 500 -39.08 -23.47 9.62
C LYS A 500 -38.64 -22.62 8.43
N ILE A 501 -37.49 -21.95 8.55
CA ILE A 501 -37.03 -20.92 7.61
C ILE A 501 -35.56 -21.08 7.23
N MET A 502 -35.30 -21.07 5.92
CA MET A 502 -33.98 -20.83 5.33
C MET A 502 -33.87 -19.37 4.85
N LEU A 503 -32.98 -18.59 5.47
CA LEU A 503 -32.59 -17.25 5.03
C LEU A 503 -31.44 -17.33 4.03
N ILE A 504 -31.69 -16.94 2.79
CA ILE A 504 -30.71 -16.88 1.72
C ILE A 504 -30.19 -15.44 1.59
N SER A 505 -28.88 -15.24 1.76
CA SER A 505 -28.28 -13.91 1.60
C SER A 505 -26.84 -13.95 1.08
N ALA A 506 -26.30 -12.78 0.76
CA ALA A 506 -24.90 -12.60 0.38
C ALA A 506 -24.05 -12.21 1.58
N TYR A 507 -22.77 -12.60 1.60
CA TYR A 507 -21.83 -12.20 2.66
C TYR A 507 -21.79 -10.68 2.91
N ALA A 508 -21.93 -9.88 1.86
CA ALA A 508 -21.90 -8.42 1.93
C ALA A 508 -23.19 -7.75 2.44
N SER A 509 -24.31 -8.49 2.57
CA SER A 509 -25.61 -7.92 2.99
C SER A 509 -25.57 -7.36 4.42
N PHE A 510 -25.03 -8.14 5.37
CA PHE A 510 -25.17 -7.87 6.80
C PHE A 510 -23.86 -7.39 7.42
N LYS A 511 -23.76 -6.07 7.62
CA LYS A 511 -22.60 -5.40 8.25
C LYS A 511 -22.22 -6.05 9.59
N ALA A 512 -20.96 -5.85 9.99
CA ALA A 512 -20.52 -6.13 11.35
C ALA A 512 -21.41 -5.37 12.35
N GLY A 513 -21.91 -6.06 13.38
CA GLY A 513 -22.86 -5.52 14.36
C GLY A 513 -24.30 -6.05 14.24
N ALA A 514 -24.77 -6.46 13.04
CA ALA A 514 -26.14 -6.99 12.90
C ALA A 514 -26.35 -8.25 13.78
N ASN A 515 -27.37 -8.23 14.63
CA ASN A 515 -27.70 -9.26 15.63
C ASN A 515 -28.78 -10.20 15.08
N MET A 516 -28.36 -11.29 14.43
CA MET A 516 -29.29 -12.27 13.83
C MET A 516 -29.88 -13.25 14.86
N GLN A 517 -29.76 -12.93 16.15
CA GLN A 517 -30.34 -13.70 17.25
C GLN A 517 -31.84 -13.44 17.30
N TYR A 518 -32.63 -14.48 17.57
CA TYR A 518 -34.09 -14.37 17.72
C TYR A 518 -34.50 -14.76 19.15
N GLU A 519 -35.65 -14.29 19.62
CA GLU A 519 -36.18 -14.71 20.93
C GLU A 519 -36.61 -16.17 20.85
N ILE A 520 -36.47 -16.94 21.93
CA ILE A 520 -36.90 -18.34 21.96
C ILE A 520 -38.45 -18.38 22.07
N PRO A 521 -39.17 -18.91 21.07
CA PRO A 521 -40.63 -19.06 21.16
C PRO A 521 -41.01 -20.11 22.22
N ASP A 522 -42.15 -19.89 22.87
CA ASP A 522 -42.61 -20.73 23.98
C ASP A 522 -42.77 -22.20 23.55
N GLY A 523 -42.04 -23.10 24.21
CA GLY A 523 -42.08 -24.54 23.97
C GLY A 523 -41.10 -25.09 22.93
N LEU A 524 -40.20 -24.27 22.37
CA LEU A 524 -39.08 -24.77 21.54
C LEU A 524 -37.99 -25.44 22.39
N GLU A 525 -37.41 -26.55 21.91
CA GLU A 525 -36.29 -27.21 22.61
C GLU A 525 -34.96 -26.46 22.41
N TYR A 526 -34.22 -26.27 23.50
CA TYR A 526 -32.84 -25.78 23.52
C TYR A 526 -32.13 -26.24 24.79
N ILE A 527 -30.80 -26.20 24.79
CA ILE A 527 -29.98 -26.32 26.00
C ILE A 527 -29.51 -24.93 26.43
N GLN A 528 -29.72 -24.58 27.69
CA GLN A 528 -29.24 -23.33 28.30
C GLN A 528 -27.78 -23.47 28.76
N GLY A 529 -26.94 -22.51 28.35
CA GLY A 529 -25.61 -22.26 28.93
C GLY A 529 -25.57 -21.01 29.81
N ASP A 530 -24.36 -20.55 30.11
CA ASP A 530 -24.14 -19.39 30.99
C ASP A 530 -24.33 -18.06 30.22
N ASN A 531 -25.44 -17.37 30.47
CA ASN A 531 -25.80 -16.12 29.78
C ASN A 531 -25.75 -14.92 30.75
N TRP A 532 -25.10 -13.83 30.35
CA TRP A 532 -25.08 -12.55 31.07
C TRP A 532 -26.36 -11.71 30.83
N ASN A 533 -27.52 -12.28 31.11
CA ASN A 533 -28.81 -11.61 30.91
C ASN A 533 -29.25 -10.82 32.16
N LYS A 534 -30.05 -9.76 31.96
CA LYS A 534 -30.68 -9.03 33.07
C LYS A 534 -32.04 -9.64 33.42
N GLU A 535 -32.49 -9.41 34.65
CA GLU A 535 -33.84 -9.79 35.08
C GLU A 535 -34.90 -9.11 34.19
N GLY A 536 -35.76 -9.92 33.56
CA GLY A 536 -36.86 -9.47 32.71
C GLY A 536 -36.60 -9.49 31.20
N GLU A 537 -35.36 -9.72 30.73
CA GLU A 537 -35.07 -9.90 29.30
C GLU A 537 -35.42 -11.34 28.86
N LYS A 538 -36.17 -11.51 27.76
CA LYS A 538 -36.43 -12.82 27.14
C LYS A 538 -35.12 -13.50 26.71
N LEU A 539 -35.08 -14.83 26.74
CA LEU A 539 -33.93 -15.59 26.26
C LEU A 539 -33.88 -15.58 24.73
N GLN A 540 -32.68 -15.40 24.17
CA GLN A 540 -32.42 -15.45 22.73
C GLN A 540 -31.55 -16.65 22.35
N LYS A 541 -31.63 -17.07 21.08
CA LYS A 541 -30.91 -18.20 20.49
C LYS A 541 -30.19 -17.77 19.20
N ASP A 542 -29.09 -18.46 18.86
CA ASP A 542 -28.49 -18.40 17.52
C ASP A 542 -29.24 -19.33 16.54
N TRP A 543 -28.92 -19.26 15.24
CA TRP A 543 -29.52 -20.13 14.21
C TRP A 543 -29.04 -21.59 14.34
N ASP A 544 -29.87 -22.55 13.93
CA ASP A 544 -29.61 -23.99 14.08
C ASP A 544 -28.56 -24.51 13.08
N ALA A 545 -28.62 -24.03 11.84
CA ALA A 545 -27.73 -24.45 10.77
C ALA A 545 -27.23 -23.30 9.90
N MET A 546 -26.12 -23.54 9.20
CA MET A 546 -25.58 -22.62 8.20
C MET A 546 -25.02 -23.38 7.00
N TYR A 547 -25.18 -22.81 5.80
CA TYR A 547 -24.39 -23.14 4.63
C TYR A 547 -23.43 -22.00 4.27
N VAL A 548 -22.18 -22.35 3.98
CA VAL A 548 -21.07 -21.43 3.68
C VAL A 548 -20.51 -21.70 2.28
N GLN A 549 -20.81 -20.86 1.29
CA GLN A 549 -20.25 -20.94 -0.07
C GLN A 549 -18.79 -20.45 -0.13
N CYS A 550 -17.94 -21.06 -0.96
CA CYS A 550 -16.54 -20.67 -1.12
C CYS A 550 -16.40 -19.19 -1.55
N PRO A 551 -15.67 -18.34 -0.81
CA PRO A 551 -15.44 -16.95 -1.18
C PRO A 551 -14.63 -16.84 -2.48
N ARG A 552 -15.22 -16.24 -3.52
CA ARG A 552 -14.58 -16.02 -4.84
C ARG A 552 -14.33 -14.54 -5.16
N THR A 553 -15.07 -13.61 -4.54
CA THR A 553 -15.11 -12.17 -4.88
C THR A 553 -14.03 -11.32 -4.18
N TYR A 554 -12.76 -11.69 -4.28
CA TYR A 554 -11.63 -11.07 -3.53
C TYR A 554 -11.51 -9.55 -3.71
N LEU A 555 -11.40 -9.11 -4.97
CA LEU A 555 -11.42 -7.70 -5.35
C LEU A 555 -12.15 -7.59 -6.69
N MET A 556 -13.32 -6.96 -6.68
CA MET A 556 -14.15 -6.76 -7.86
C MET A 556 -14.46 -5.27 -8.03
N MET A 557 -14.81 -4.90 -9.26
CA MET A 557 -15.30 -3.58 -9.60
C MET A 557 -16.77 -3.70 -10.00
N ASN A 558 -17.63 -2.76 -9.60
CA ASN A 558 -19.00 -2.72 -10.11
C ASN A 558 -18.96 -2.31 -11.58
N MET A 559 -19.60 -3.12 -12.43
CA MET A 559 -19.60 -2.96 -13.90
C MET A 559 -20.85 -2.21 -14.40
N ASP A 560 -21.73 -1.81 -13.47
CA ASP A 560 -23.02 -1.17 -13.73
C ASP A 560 -22.85 0.28 -14.20
N GLU A 561 -23.78 0.79 -15.01
CA GLU A 561 -23.73 2.12 -15.66
C GLU A 561 -23.83 3.34 -14.72
N ASN A 562 -23.85 3.12 -13.40
CA ASN A 562 -23.93 4.19 -12.40
C ASN A 562 -22.52 4.74 -12.08
N GLU A 563 -22.21 5.95 -12.57
CA GLU A 563 -20.92 6.64 -12.39
C GLU A 563 -20.46 6.67 -10.91
N ILE A 564 -21.37 6.83 -9.95
CA ILE A 564 -21.05 6.88 -8.52
C ILE A 564 -20.58 5.50 -8.01
N ASN A 565 -21.21 4.42 -8.47
CA ASN A 565 -20.80 3.05 -8.13
C ASN A 565 -19.48 2.66 -8.81
N PHE A 566 -19.25 3.15 -10.03
CA PHE A 566 -17.97 2.99 -10.74
C PHE A 566 -16.84 3.72 -10.02
N GLU A 567 -16.99 5.02 -9.73
CA GLU A 567 -16.00 5.82 -8.99
C GLU A 567 -15.68 5.20 -7.62
N LYS A 568 -16.70 4.81 -6.85
CA LYS A 568 -16.50 4.15 -5.55
C LYS A 568 -15.75 2.82 -5.65
N SER A 569 -15.97 2.08 -6.73
CA SER A 569 -15.20 0.86 -7.03
C SER A 569 -13.77 1.17 -7.44
N LEU A 570 -13.55 2.20 -8.27
CA LEU A 570 -12.24 2.63 -8.75
C LEU A 570 -11.35 3.13 -7.61
N TYR A 571 -11.87 4.00 -6.73
CA TYR A 571 -11.17 4.46 -5.53
C TYR A 571 -10.80 3.29 -4.59
N ASN A 572 -11.68 2.30 -4.42
CA ASN A 572 -11.38 1.09 -3.65
C ASN A 572 -10.26 0.25 -4.30
N VAL A 573 -10.36 -0.01 -5.61
CA VAL A 573 -9.33 -0.73 -6.38
C VAL A 573 -7.98 0.00 -6.33
N MET A 574 -7.96 1.34 -6.47
CA MET A 574 -6.76 2.17 -6.34
C MET A 574 -6.05 1.96 -4.99
N LEU A 575 -6.80 2.00 -3.89
CA LEU A 575 -6.24 1.80 -2.55
C LEU A 575 -5.78 0.35 -2.36
N SER A 576 -6.64 -0.64 -2.65
CA SER A 576 -6.36 -2.06 -2.50
C SER A 576 -5.13 -2.52 -3.28
N LEU A 577 -4.98 -2.09 -4.54
CA LEU A 577 -3.81 -2.40 -5.35
C LEU A 577 -2.53 -1.81 -4.73
N MET A 578 -2.55 -0.54 -4.32
CA MET A 578 -1.38 0.12 -3.73
C MET A 578 -0.98 -0.48 -2.37
N MET A 579 -1.93 -0.98 -1.58
CA MET A 579 -1.66 -1.74 -0.34
C MET A 579 -1.03 -3.11 -0.64
N LEU A 580 -1.52 -3.84 -1.65
CA LEU A 580 -0.90 -5.10 -2.09
C LEU A 580 0.50 -4.89 -2.69
N TYR A 581 0.79 -3.73 -3.27
CA TYR A 581 2.14 -3.31 -3.65
C TYR A 581 3.04 -3.04 -2.43
N GLU A 582 2.53 -2.37 -1.39
CA GLU A 582 3.28 -2.14 -0.14
C GLU A 582 3.63 -3.45 0.59
N ARG A 583 2.74 -4.45 0.52
CA ARG A 583 2.99 -5.82 1.01
C ARG A 583 3.94 -6.64 0.13
N GLY A 584 4.27 -6.18 -1.08
CA GLY A 584 5.09 -6.92 -2.06
C GLY A 584 4.30 -7.99 -2.83
N CYS A 585 3.00 -8.12 -2.65
CA CYS A 585 2.14 -9.06 -3.37
C CYS A 585 2.04 -8.73 -4.88
N LEU A 586 2.29 -7.46 -5.26
CA LEU A 586 2.26 -6.96 -6.64
C LEU A 586 3.48 -6.07 -6.94
N SER A 587 4.00 -6.12 -8.16
CA SER A 587 5.02 -5.19 -8.68
C SER A 587 4.41 -3.91 -9.27
N LYS A 588 5.21 -2.84 -9.42
CA LYS A 588 4.76 -1.56 -10.03
C LYS A 588 4.13 -1.75 -11.43
N ASN A 589 4.61 -2.72 -12.21
CA ASN A 589 4.12 -2.97 -13.56
C ASN A 589 2.77 -3.70 -13.56
N GLU A 590 2.56 -4.61 -12.60
CA GLU A 590 1.25 -5.27 -12.40
C GLU A 590 0.21 -4.25 -11.91
N ILE A 591 0.56 -3.34 -10.99
CA ILE A 591 -0.31 -2.23 -10.55
C ILE A 591 -0.77 -1.38 -11.75
N ALA A 592 0.15 -0.96 -12.60
CA ALA A 592 -0.18 -0.19 -13.80
C ALA A 592 -1.11 -0.97 -14.74
N SER A 593 -0.83 -2.26 -14.99
CA SER A 593 -1.69 -3.12 -15.81
C SER A 593 -3.11 -3.26 -15.24
N TRP A 594 -3.24 -3.42 -13.91
CA TRP A 594 -4.53 -3.58 -13.25
C TRP A 594 -5.33 -2.27 -13.14
N LEU A 595 -4.68 -1.12 -12.96
CA LEU A 595 -5.34 0.19 -13.05
C LEU A 595 -5.84 0.49 -14.47
N CYS A 596 -5.06 0.17 -15.51
CA CYS A 596 -5.53 0.29 -16.89
C CYS A 596 -6.74 -0.62 -17.18
N LYS A 597 -6.75 -1.85 -16.65
CA LYS A 597 -7.90 -2.78 -16.76
C LYS A 597 -9.13 -2.31 -15.98
N ALA A 598 -8.95 -1.67 -14.82
CA ALA A 598 -10.05 -1.04 -14.07
C ALA A 598 -10.68 0.10 -14.89
N LEU A 599 -9.85 1.04 -15.37
CA LEU A 599 -10.29 2.15 -16.22
C LEU A 599 -10.92 1.70 -17.55
N SER A 600 -10.55 0.53 -18.06
CA SER A 600 -11.13 -0.07 -19.28
C SER A 600 -12.34 -0.97 -19.03
N ASN A 601 -12.91 -0.95 -17.82
CA ASN A 601 -14.03 -1.80 -17.38
C ASN A 601 -13.82 -3.31 -17.69
N ASN A 602 -12.61 -3.83 -17.41
CA ASN A 602 -12.17 -5.20 -17.73
C ASN A 602 -11.37 -5.83 -16.58
N PHE A 603 -11.88 -5.70 -15.35
CA PHE A 603 -11.13 -5.94 -14.11
C PHE A 603 -11.28 -7.37 -13.55
N TRP A 604 -10.61 -8.34 -14.18
CA TRP A 604 -10.61 -9.75 -13.76
C TRP A 604 -9.46 -10.10 -12.79
N PHE A 605 -9.48 -9.50 -11.60
CA PHE A 605 -8.40 -9.62 -10.62
C PHE A 605 -8.50 -10.89 -9.76
N GLY A 606 -7.39 -11.64 -9.61
CA GLY A 606 -7.34 -12.82 -8.74
C GLY A 606 -5.93 -13.39 -8.55
N ASP A 607 -5.87 -14.55 -7.90
CA ASP A 607 -4.65 -15.31 -7.60
C ASP A 607 -4.13 -16.06 -8.83
N LYS A 608 -5.02 -16.65 -9.64
CA LYS A 608 -4.65 -17.35 -10.90
C LYS A 608 -3.80 -16.51 -11.86
N ASN A 609 -3.93 -15.18 -11.80
CA ASN A 609 -3.16 -14.23 -12.60
C ASN A 609 -2.24 -13.30 -11.77
N ASN A 610 -2.22 -13.44 -10.43
CA ASN A 610 -1.29 -12.75 -9.53
C ASN A 610 -0.92 -13.65 -8.33
N PRO A 611 -0.07 -14.69 -8.49
CA PRO A 611 0.14 -15.68 -7.42
C PRO A 611 0.66 -15.10 -6.09
N GLY A 612 1.35 -13.95 -6.13
CA GLY A 612 1.79 -13.20 -4.95
C GLY A 612 0.67 -12.72 -4.02
N ILE A 613 -0.62 -12.71 -4.43
CA ILE A 613 -1.74 -12.40 -3.54
C ILE A 613 -2.31 -13.62 -2.80
N ALA A 614 -1.89 -14.85 -3.15
CA ALA A 614 -2.59 -16.07 -2.73
C ALA A 614 -2.77 -16.19 -1.21
N ARG A 615 -1.76 -15.77 -0.44
CA ARG A 615 -1.79 -15.77 1.03
C ARG A 615 -2.74 -14.71 1.62
N ASP A 616 -2.78 -13.50 1.06
CA ASP A 616 -3.75 -12.47 1.47
C ASP A 616 -5.18 -12.90 1.10
N LYS A 617 -5.37 -13.53 -0.06
CA LYS A 617 -6.65 -14.12 -0.48
C LYS A 617 -7.10 -15.25 0.44
N ALA A 618 -6.20 -16.11 0.91
CA ALA A 618 -6.51 -17.16 1.88
C ALA A 618 -6.94 -16.57 3.23
N GLU A 619 -6.17 -15.61 3.77
CA GLU A 619 -6.52 -14.84 4.97
C GLU A 619 -7.89 -14.14 4.83
N TRP A 620 -8.14 -13.46 3.70
CA TRP A 620 -9.41 -12.82 3.36
C TRP A 620 -10.59 -13.81 3.34
N ALA A 621 -10.40 -14.98 2.72
CA ALA A 621 -11.45 -16.00 2.62
C ALA A 621 -11.76 -16.60 4.00
N GLN A 622 -10.74 -16.97 4.78
CA GLN A 622 -10.91 -17.38 6.18
C GLN A 622 -11.64 -16.29 6.99
N THR A 623 -11.28 -15.02 6.77
CA THR A 623 -11.87 -13.86 7.46
C THR A 623 -13.37 -13.72 7.20
N ILE A 624 -13.83 -13.94 5.95
CA ILE A 624 -15.26 -13.96 5.61
C ILE A 624 -15.99 -15.14 6.27
N ILE A 625 -15.39 -16.33 6.22
CA ILE A 625 -15.97 -17.55 6.78
C ILE A 625 -16.09 -17.44 8.31
N GLU A 626 -15.07 -16.92 8.97
CA GLU A 626 -15.07 -16.60 10.40
C GLU A 626 -16.14 -15.58 10.78
N GLN A 627 -16.37 -14.54 9.98
CA GLN A 627 -17.46 -13.58 10.19
C GLN A 627 -18.86 -14.16 9.95
N ALA A 628 -18.98 -15.20 9.11
CA ALA A 628 -20.22 -15.92 8.86
C ALA A 628 -20.53 -16.91 10.00
N VAL A 629 -19.62 -17.84 10.28
CA VAL A 629 -19.76 -18.82 11.38
C VAL A 629 -19.83 -18.12 12.74
N GLY A 630 -19.15 -16.98 12.91
CA GLY A 630 -19.26 -16.09 14.08
C GLY A 630 -20.64 -15.41 14.27
N ARG A 631 -21.63 -15.71 13.43
CA ARG A 631 -23.05 -15.37 13.67
C ARG A 631 -23.80 -16.47 14.42
N LEU A 632 -23.28 -17.71 14.44
CA LEU A 632 -23.83 -18.85 15.17
C LEU A 632 -23.42 -18.90 16.65
N CYS A 633 -22.53 -18.00 17.10
CA CYS A 633 -21.78 -18.16 18.36
C CYS A 633 -22.07 -17.11 19.45
N ARG A 634 -23.12 -16.28 19.32
CA ARG A 634 -23.28 -15.11 20.21
C ARG A 634 -24.00 -15.43 21.51
N THR A 635 -24.99 -16.32 21.48
CA THR A 635 -25.74 -16.75 22.67
C THR A 635 -25.09 -17.99 23.30
N ARG A 636 -25.54 -18.38 24.51
CA ARG A 636 -25.25 -19.71 25.07
C ARG A 636 -26.49 -20.62 25.14
N ASN A 637 -27.62 -20.17 24.63
CA ASN A 637 -28.78 -21.03 24.38
C ASN A 637 -28.61 -21.67 23.00
N LYS A 638 -28.52 -23.00 22.94
CA LYS A 638 -28.14 -23.73 21.72
C LYS A 638 -29.10 -24.88 21.42
N PRO A 639 -29.27 -25.29 20.14
CA PRO A 639 -29.82 -26.61 19.84
C PRO A 639 -28.88 -27.72 20.34
N GLN A 640 -29.38 -28.96 20.38
CA GLN A 640 -28.59 -30.15 20.71
C GLN A 640 -27.36 -30.27 19.78
N THR A 641 -27.55 -30.04 18.48
CA THR A 641 -26.51 -29.96 17.46
C THR A 641 -26.69 -28.67 16.65
N THR A 642 -25.59 -27.94 16.40
CA THR A 642 -25.53 -26.89 15.37
C THR A 642 -24.80 -27.43 14.15
N TYR A 643 -25.36 -27.22 12.95
CA TYR A 643 -24.84 -27.82 11.72
C TYR A 643 -24.16 -26.77 10.82
N ILE A 644 -22.96 -27.08 10.33
CA ILE A 644 -22.22 -26.24 9.37
C ILE A 644 -22.01 -27.05 8.10
N LEU A 645 -22.88 -26.80 7.12
CA LEU A 645 -22.70 -27.24 5.75
C LEU A 645 -21.72 -26.27 5.06
N TYR A 646 -20.78 -26.77 4.26
CA TYR A 646 -19.80 -25.89 3.62
C TYR A 646 -19.34 -26.40 2.25
N ASP A 647 -19.06 -25.45 1.35
CA ASP A 647 -18.49 -25.69 0.02
C ASP A 647 -17.06 -26.20 0.13
N LYS A 648 -16.75 -27.42 -0.32
CA LYS A 648 -15.42 -28.02 -0.11
C LYS A 648 -14.29 -27.28 -0.86
N ASP A 649 -14.62 -26.44 -1.85
CA ASP A 649 -13.67 -25.48 -2.44
C ASP A 649 -13.04 -24.52 -1.41
N ILE A 650 -13.59 -24.45 -0.19
CA ILE A 650 -13.05 -23.67 0.94
C ILE A 650 -11.74 -24.24 1.48
N ASN A 651 -11.52 -25.56 1.43
CA ASN A 651 -10.37 -26.23 2.05
C ASN A 651 -9.05 -25.54 1.69
N CYS A 652 -8.84 -25.22 0.40
CA CYS A 652 -7.61 -24.64 -0.14
C CYS A 652 -7.23 -23.22 0.37
N PHE A 653 -8.04 -22.62 1.26
CA PHE A 653 -7.72 -21.38 1.95
C PHE A 653 -7.25 -21.57 3.41
N PHE A 654 -7.28 -22.78 3.98
CA PHE A 654 -6.99 -23.01 5.40
C PHE A 654 -5.54 -23.44 5.63
N ASP A 655 -4.81 -22.65 6.42
CA ASP A 655 -3.43 -22.93 6.83
C ASP A 655 -3.32 -22.84 8.36
N LYS A 656 -2.62 -23.81 8.95
CA LYS A 656 -2.25 -23.87 10.38
C LYS A 656 -1.51 -22.61 10.85
N VAL A 657 -0.82 -21.88 9.97
CA VAL A 657 -0.15 -20.61 10.29
C VAL A 657 -1.16 -19.53 10.72
N ASN A 658 -2.33 -19.45 10.07
CA ASN A 658 -3.31 -18.36 10.23
C ASN A 658 -4.20 -18.56 11.48
N LEU A 659 -4.11 -19.72 12.11
CA LEU A 659 -4.95 -20.14 13.25
C LEU A 659 -4.36 -19.77 14.62
N LYS A 660 -3.33 -18.92 14.69
CA LYS A 660 -2.66 -18.48 15.95
C LYS A 660 -3.47 -17.43 16.74
N LYS A 661 -4.79 -17.63 16.82
CA LYS A 661 -5.81 -16.73 17.39
C LYS A 661 -6.78 -17.51 18.28
N SER A 662 -7.58 -16.78 19.06
CA SER A 662 -8.76 -17.34 19.76
C SER A 662 -9.78 -17.75 18.70
N LEU A 663 -10.45 -18.89 18.90
CA LEU A 663 -11.45 -19.43 17.97
C LEU A 663 -12.74 -19.77 18.72
N THR A 664 -13.90 -19.46 18.11
CA THR A 664 -15.21 -19.89 18.63
C THR A 664 -15.37 -21.40 18.53
N LYS A 665 -16.28 -22.00 19.30
CA LYS A 665 -16.47 -23.47 19.30
C LYS A 665 -16.87 -23.95 17.90
N GLU A 666 -17.80 -23.24 17.28
CA GLU A 666 -18.36 -23.50 15.96
C GLU A 666 -17.29 -23.40 14.87
N PHE A 667 -16.48 -22.34 14.87
CA PHE A 667 -15.42 -22.16 13.87
C PHE A 667 -14.22 -23.09 14.10
N ARG A 668 -13.87 -23.37 15.37
CA ARG A 668 -12.83 -24.37 15.70
C ARG A 668 -13.21 -25.77 15.20
N SER A 669 -14.47 -26.18 15.32
CA SER A 669 -14.95 -27.46 14.77
C SER A 669 -14.80 -27.55 13.25
N LEU A 670 -15.18 -26.50 12.51
CA LEU A 670 -14.99 -26.43 11.05
C LEU A 670 -13.50 -26.51 10.67
N VAL A 671 -12.66 -25.73 11.37
CA VAL A 671 -11.21 -25.70 11.18
C VAL A 671 -10.56 -27.06 11.42
N SER A 672 -10.91 -27.75 12.51
CA SER A 672 -10.38 -29.09 12.81
C SER A 672 -10.76 -30.10 11.74
N TYR A 673 -12.02 -30.10 11.29
CA TYR A 673 -12.50 -31.00 10.25
C TYR A 673 -11.71 -30.85 8.94
N ILE A 674 -11.52 -29.62 8.46
CA ILE A 674 -10.76 -29.32 7.22
C ILE A 674 -9.30 -29.82 7.35
N LEU A 675 -8.63 -29.52 8.46
CA LEU A 675 -7.23 -29.89 8.67
C LEU A 675 -6.98 -31.38 8.94
N GLU A 676 -8.03 -32.16 9.21
CA GLU A 676 -7.99 -33.61 9.30
C GLU A 676 -8.20 -34.27 7.92
N ASP A 677 -9.06 -33.71 7.06
CA ASP A 677 -9.26 -34.15 5.66
C ASP A 677 -8.02 -33.87 4.77
N GLU A 678 -7.38 -32.70 4.94
CA GLU A 678 -6.27 -32.23 4.07
C GLU A 678 -4.92 -32.97 4.22
N GLN A 679 -4.79 -34.00 5.06
CA GLN A 679 -3.52 -34.74 5.26
C GLN A 679 -3.01 -35.54 4.03
N LYS A 680 -3.55 -35.30 2.83
CA LYS A 680 -3.27 -36.09 1.61
C LYS A 680 -2.79 -35.28 0.40
N THR A 681 -2.98 -33.96 0.35
CA THR A 681 -2.70 -33.17 -0.87
C THR A 681 -2.22 -31.74 -0.59
N ILE A 682 -0.91 -31.53 -0.52
CA ILE A 682 -0.29 -30.22 -0.73
C ILE A 682 0.86 -30.40 -1.73
N ASP A 683 0.53 -30.22 -3.02
CA ASP A 683 1.51 -30.20 -4.10
C ASP A 683 1.21 -28.98 -4.99
N SER A 684 1.88 -27.86 -4.72
CA SER A 684 1.76 -26.63 -5.49
C SER A 684 3.15 -26.03 -5.74
N ASN A 685 3.67 -26.29 -6.94
CA ASN A 685 5.04 -25.97 -7.34
C ASN A 685 5.27 -24.48 -7.68
N ILE A 686 4.63 -23.56 -6.93
CA ILE A 686 4.88 -22.11 -6.99
C ILE A 686 5.07 -21.60 -5.56
N ASN A 687 6.31 -21.26 -5.22
CA ASN A 687 6.64 -20.63 -3.95
C ASN A 687 6.14 -19.17 -3.94
N ASN A 688 4.94 -18.93 -3.44
CA ASN A 688 4.33 -17.59 -3.46
C ASN A 688 5.15 -16.56 -2.66
N ASP A 689 5.83 -16.99 -1.59
CA ASP A 689 6.70 -16.12 -0.79
C ASP A 689 7.97 -15.69 -1.57
N GLU A 690 8.40 -16.44 -2.60
CA GLU A 690 9.49 -16.03 -3.50
C GLU A 690 9.11 -14.81 -4.34
N ILE A 691 7.85 -14.72 -4.79
CA ILE A 691 7.33 -13.55 -5.51
C ILE A 691 7.36 -12.32 -4.58
N ILE A 692 6.89 -12.48 -3.34
CA ILE A 692 6.86 -11.41 -2.34
C ILE A 692 8.28 -10.97 -1.98
N ARG A 693 9.22 -11.91 -1.78
CA ARG A 693 10.64 -11.62 -1.50
C ARG A 693 11.31 -10.86 -2.66
N CYS A 694 11.13 -11.29 -3.91
CA CYS A 694 11.65 -10.58 -5.07
C CYS A 694 11.05 -9.16 -5.20
N ASN A 695 9.74 -9.00 -4.99
CA ASN A 695 9.08 -7.70 -5.03
C ASN A 695 9.54 -6.76 -3.90
N ASN A 696 9.74 -7.27 -2.67
CA ASN A 696 10.28 -6.49 -1.56
C ASN A 696 11.73 -6.05 -1.82
N ALA A 697 12.61 -6.91 -2.34
CA ALA A 697 13.96 -6.52 -2.75
C ALA A 697 13.95 -5.46 -3.86
N ASN A 698 13.11 -5.63 -4.88
CA ASN A 698 12.92 -4.63 -5.94
C ASN A 698 12.29 -3.32 -5.41
N TYR A 699 11.56 -3.34 -4.29
CA TYR A 699 11.08 -2.14 -3.61
C TYR A 699 12.23 -1.47 -2.85
N ALA A 700 12.94 -2.22 -2.00
CA ALA A 700 14.04 -1.72 -1.18
C ALA A 700 15.12 -1.04 -2.03
N LYS A 701 15.60 -1.71 -3.09
CA LYS A 701 16.55 -1.14 -4.06
C LYS A 701 16.11 0.22 -4.60
N ARG A 702 14.86 0.34 -5.07
CA ARG A 702 14.32 1.61 -5.61
C ARG A 702 14.21 2.72 -4.57
N GLN A 703 13.96 2.40 -3.30
CA GLN A 703 13.93 3.41 -2.24
C GLN A 703 15.35 3.80 -1.78
N LEU A 704 16.30 2.85 -1.74
CA LEU A 704 17.72 3.14 -1.53
C LEU A 704 18.28 4.03 -2.65
N ASP A 705 18.01 3.71 -3.92
CA ASP A 705 18.35 4.55 -5.08
C ASP A 705 17.80 5.97 -4.95
N ARG A 706 16.55 6.10 -4.49
CA ARG A 706 15.89 7.40 -4.26
C ARG A 706 16.55 8.17 -3.12
N MET A 707 16.76 7.52 -1.97
CA MET A 707 17.39 8.09 -0.78
C MET A 707 18.80 8.58 -1.10
N ARG A 708 19.61 7.73 -1.76
CA ARG A 708 20.96 8.08 -2.22
C ARG A 708 20.96 9.22 -3.21
N ASN A 709 20.01 9.28 -4.15
CA ASN A 709 19.92 10.43 -5.06
C ASN A 709 19.52 11.76 -4.38
N ILE A 710 18.94 11.72 -3.19
CA ILE A 710 18.66 12.93 -2.37
C ILE A 710 19.84 13.24 -1.45
N ALA A 711 20.48 12.24 -0.85
CA ALA A 711 21.66 12.41 0.01
C ALA A 711 22.87 12.92 -0.79
N LEU A 712 23.14 12.29 -1.94
CA LEU A 712 24.16 12.64 -2.93
C LEU A 712 23.69 13.75 -3.89
N ARG A 713 22.92 14.74 -3.41
CA ARG A 713 22.39 15.84 -4.23
C ARG A 713 23.51 16.71 -4.78
N TYR A 714 24.48 17.05 -3.93
CA TYR A 714 25.61 17.95 -4.24
C TYR A 714 26.88 17.21 -4.69
N THR A 715 26.82 15.89 -4.92
CA THR A 715 27.96 15.08 -5.37
C THR A 715 28.08 15.15 -6.91
N PRO A 716 29.26 15.49 -7.49
CA PRO A 716 29.40 15.74 -8.94
C PRO A 716 28.94 14.59 -9.85
N LYS A 717 28.11 14.90 -10.86
CA LYS A 717 27.50 13.93 -11.80
C LYS A 717 27.45 14.50 -13.22
N LEU A 718 27.56 13.65 -14.25
CA LEU A 718 27.45 14.08 -15.66
C LEU A 718 26.01 14.54 -15.96
N GLY A 719 25.84 15.53 -16.85
CA GLY A 719 24.54 15.96 -17.35
C GLY A 719 23.64 16.66 -16.31
N LYS A 720 24.16 16.95 -15.11
CA LYS A 720 23.56 17.85 -14.14
C LYS A 720 24.56 18.95 -13.83
N GLU A 721 24.37 20.10 -14.45
CA GLU A 721 24.96 21.35 -13.97
C GLU A 721 24.44 21.63 -12.55
N ASP A 722 25.25 22.28 -11.70
CA ASP A 722 25.00 22.44 -10.24
C ASP A 722 23.88 23.46 -9.92
N TYR A 723 22.69 23.28 -10.49
CA TYR A 723 21.53 24.18 -10.39
C TYR A 723 20.66 23.92 -9.16
N PHE A 724 21.23 24.08 -7.97
CA PHE A 724 20.50 23.96 -6.71
C PHE A 724 19.92 25.31 -6.28
N ASP A 725 18.60 25.43 -6.15
CA ASP A 725 18.04 26.42 -5.20
C ASP A 725 18.45 25.99 -3.81
N ASP A 726 19.32 26.78 -3.20
CA ASP A 726 19.36 27.01 -1.77
C ASP A 726 19.28 28.53 -1.58
N GLU A 727 18.12 29.05 -1.13
CA GLU A 727 17.97 30.44 -0.64
C GLU A 727 18.68 30.65 0.72
N ASN A 728 19.56 29.73 1.11
CA ASN A 728 20.39 29.83 2.31
C ASN A 728 21.64 30.62 1.95
N GLU A 729 21.79 31.82 2.53
CA GLU A 729 23.00 32.63 2.40
C GLU A 729 24.24 31.95 3.03
N ASP A 730 24.04 30.98 3.93
CA ASP A 730 25.11 30.17 4.50
C ASP A 730 25.45 28.94 3.63
N ILE A 731 26.59 29.07 2.94
CA ILE A 731 27.21 28.05 2.07
C ILE A 731 27.39 26.68 2.75
N ASN A 732 27.50 26.63 4.08
CA ASN A 732 27.78 25.40 4.85
C ASN A 732 26.53 24.55 5.12
N THR A 733 25.33 25.05 4.80
CA THR A 733 24.07 24.38 5.13
C THR A 733 23.43 23.68 3.93
N VAL A 734 22.65 22.62 4.20
CA VAL A 734 21.81 21.94 3.20
C VAL A 734 20.36 21.88 3.66
N PRO A 735 19.38 21.80 2.74
CA PRO A 735 17.97 21.67 3.09
C PRO A 735 17.70 20.45 3.97
N TYR A 736 16.73 20.54 4.88
CA TYR A 736 16.36 19.46 5.81
C TYR A 736 16.13 18.11 5.10
N ASN A 737 15.52 18.11 3.91
CA ASN A 737 15.31 16.91 3.10
C ASN A 737 16.62 16.23 2.64
N VAL A 738 17.70 16.99 2.41
CA VAL A 738 19.02 16.42 2.10
C VAL A 738 19.65 15.87 3.38
N MET A 739 19.72 16.68 4.44
CA MET A 739 20.27 16.28 5.75
C MET A 739 19.63 15.00 6.30
N ILE A 740 18.29 14.87 6.22
CA ILE A 740 17.59 13.68 6.73
C ILE A 740 17.93 12.43 5.90
N ASN A 741 18.06 12.54 4.57
CA ASN A 741 18.43 11.42 3.71
C ASN A 741 19.91 11.00 3.91
N GLN A 742 20.80 11.95 4.22
CA GLN A 742 22.20 11.65 4.61
C GLN A 742 22.26 10.87 5.93
N LYS A 743 21.54 11.34 6.96
CA LYS A 743 21.43 10.63 8.25
C LYS A 743 20.79 9.24 8.10
N MET A 744 19.76 9.12 7.26
CA MET A 744 19.15 7.82 6.94
C MET A 744 20.14 6.88 6.23
N ASN A 745 20.90 7.35 5.24
CA ASN A 745 21.91 6.54 4.55
C ASN A 745 23.01 6.08 5.52
N GLN A 746 23.50 6.95 6.41
CA GLN A 746 24.48 6.55 7.44
C GLN A 746 23.92 5.54 8.46
N SER A 747 22.67 5.72 8.89
CA SER A 747 21.96 4.79 9.77
C SER A 747 21.80 3.41 9.09
N TYR A 748 21.52 3.40 7.79
CA TYR A 748 21.45 2.19 6.97
C TYR A 748 22.82 1.50 6.85
N LYS A 749 23.88 2.24 6.47
CA LYS A 749 25.27 1.74 6.38
C LYS A 749 25.66 0.98 7.66
N GLN A 750 25.45 1.61 8.83
CA GLN A 750 25.74 1.00 10.14
C GLN A 750 24.81 -0.17 10.49
N THR A 751 23.54 -0.16 10.06
CA THR A 751 22.61 -1.30 10.29
C THR A 751 23.09 -2.55 9.57
N ILE A 752 23.43 -2.44 8.28
CA ILE A 752 23.73 -3.62 7.45
C ILE A 752 25.02 -4.33 7.86
N ILE A 753 26.05 -3.60 8.31
CA ILE A 753 27.32 -4.21 8.78
C ILE A 753 27.21 -4.86 10.16
N ARG A 754 26.29 -4.38 11.02
CA ARG A 754 26.02 -4.96 12.35
C ARG A 754 25.12 -6.18 12.26
N LYS A 755 24.07 -6.11 11.43
CA LYS A 755 22.97 -7.09 11.37
C LYS A 755 22.70 -7.55 9.93
N PRO A 756 23.66 -8.21 9.22
CA PRO A 756 23.41 -8.73 7.87
C PRO A 756 22.42 -9.90 7.86
N VAL A 757 22.29 -10.60 8.97
CA VAL A 757 21.31 -11.64 9.25
C VAL A 757 20.55 -11.26 10.52
N VAL A 758 19.24 -11.49 10.55
CA VAL A 758 18.37 -11.33 11.73
C VAL A 758 17.43 -12.54 11.85
N SER A 759 17.09 -12.98 13.07
CA SER A 759 16.13 -14.09 13.24
C SER A 759 14.70 -13.66 12.93
N ASP A 760 14.28 -12.48 13.40
CA ASP A 760 13.05 -11.78 13.00
C ASP A 760 13.22 -10.24 13.05
N PHE A 761 12.18 -9.49 12.66
CA PHE A 761 12.23 -8.01 12.60
C PHE A 761 12.22 -7.31 13.98
N ASN A 762 12.08 -8.03 15.08
CA ASN A 762 12.15 -7.46 16.43
C ASN A 762 13.60 -7.23 16.89
N GLU A 763 14.57 -7.92 16.28
CA GLU A 763 16.02 -7.69 16.49
C GLU A 763 16.52 -6.35 15.93
N LEU A 764 15.73 -5.71 15.05
CA LEU A 764 16.00 -4.36 14.56
C LEU A 764 15.60 -3.34 15.64
N GLU A 765 16.54 -2.52 16.07
CA GLU A 765 16.33 -1.52 17.13
C GLU A 765 15.65 -0.25 16.59
N ASP A 766 15.22 0.64 17.48
CA ASP A 766 14.59 1.91 17.09
C ASP A 766 15.52 2.80 16.25
N SER A 767 16.85 2.63 16.37
CA SER A 767 17.89 3.20 15.49
C SER A 767 17.84 2.65 14.07
N ASP A 768 17.73 1.33 13.95
CA ASP A 768 17.76 0.59 12.67
C ASP A 768 16.48 0.89 11.89
N LYS A 769 15.37 1.02 12.62
CA LYS A 769 14.05 1.50 12.18
C LYS A 769 14.03 3.01 11.86
N ASN A 770 15.17 3.64 11.54
CA ASN A 770 15.22 4.96 10.91
C ASN A 770 14.96 4.90 9.40
N LEU A 771 15.18 3.74 8.75
CA LEU A 771 14.63 3.48 7.41
C LEU A 771 13.23 2.88 7.53
N SER A 772 12.24 3.58 7.00
CA SER A 772 10.82 3.19 6.95
C SER A 772 10.54 1.88 6.20
N PHE A 773 11.52 1.34 5.47
CA PHE A 773 11.42 0.12 4.68
C PHE A 773 12.55 -0.88 4.98
N ILE A 774 13.30 -0.71 6.08
CA ILE A 774 14.48 -1.55 6.40
C ILE A 774 14.18 -3.06 6.42
N HIS A 775 12.97 -3.45 6.85
CA HIS A 775 12.51 -4.84 6.83
C HIS A 775 12.52 -5.46 5.42
N LYS A 776 12.29 -4.65 4.36
CA LYS A 776 12.28 -5.10 2.95
C LYS A 776 13.68 -5.33 2.37
N CYS A 777 14.73 -4.88 3.06
CA CYS A 777 16.11 -5.20 2.71
C CYS A 777 16.44 -6.67 3.00
N TYR A 778 15.72 -7.31 3.92
CA TYR A 778 15.90 -8.72 4.32
C TYR A 778 14.90 -9.66 3.63
N GLY A 779 15.23 -10.96 3.62
CA GLY A 779 14.28 -12.01 3.24
C GLY A 779 14.77 -13.42 3.61
N ASP A 780 13.88 -14.39 3.47
CA ASP A 780 14.11 -15.84 3.62
C ASP A 780 14.91 -16.43 2.44
N TRP A 781 16.01 -15.77 2.04
CA TRP A 781 16.86 -16.26 0.97
C TRP A 781 17.45 -17.61 1.35
N LYS A 782 17.13 -18.64 0.56
CA LYS A 782 17.62 -20.01 0.75
C LYS A 782 19.13 -20.04 0.60
N ARG A 783 19.80 -20.63 1.60
CA ARG A 783 21.25 -20.75 1.69
C ARG A 783 21.64 -22.22 1.72
N ASN A 784 22.74 -22.58 1.06
CA ASN A 784 23.28 -23.94 1.08
C ASN A 784 24.17 -24.17 2.32
N ASN A 785 24.82 -25.33 2.40
CA ASN A 785 25.72 -25.70 3.50
C ASN A 785 26.98 -24.79 3.59
N GLU A 786 27.32 -24.11 2.51
CA GLU A 786 28.43 -23.16 2.38
C GLU A 786 27.95 -21.69 2.58
N ASN A 787 26.71 -21.52 3.07
CA ASN A 787 26.04 -20.25 3.35
C ASN A 787 25.80 -19.37 2.10
N GLU A 788 25.84 -19.97 0.90
CA GLU A 788 25.67 -19.28 -0.38
C GLU A 788 24.20 -19.04 -0.74
N ILE A 789 23.89 -17.85 -1.27
CA ILE A 789 22.59 -17.49 -1.83
C ILE A 789 22.62 -17.59 -3.36
N PHE A 790 21.64 -18.31 -3.93
CA PHE A 790 21.34 -18.32 -5.36
C PHE A 790 20.05 -17.54 -5.65
N PHE A 791 20.04 -16.75 -6.73
CA PHE A 791 19.01 -15.76 -7.03
C PHE A 791 18.89 -15.56 -8.55
N HIS A 792 17.77 -14.96 -9.00
CA HIS A 792 17.44 -14.82 -10.42
C HIS A 792 16.99 -13.39 -10.77
N TYR A 793 17.31 -12.96 -11.99
CA TYR A 793 17.02 -11.63 -12.54
C TYR A 793 16.23 -11.70 -13.85
N ASP A 794 15.34 -10.73 -14.10
CA ASP A 794 14.64 -10.55 -15.37
C ASP A 794 15.45 -9.65 -16.32
N PRO A 795 16.04 -10.20 -17.40
CA PRO A 795 16.84 -9.43 -18.36
C PRO A 795 16.01 -8.47 -19.23
N LYS A 796 14.67 -8.55 -19.20
CA LYS A 796 13.78 -7.61 -19.93
C LYS A 796 13.48 -6.35 -19.11
N HIS A 797 13.68 -6.40 -17.80
CA HIS A 797 13.32 -5.33 -16.86
C HIS A 797 14.53 -4.93 -16.01
N ASN A 798 15.57 -4.36 -16.64
CA ASN A 798 16.77 -3.83 -15.99
C ASN A 798 17.41 -4.76 -14.92
N ASN A 799 17.39 -6.09 -15.13
CA ASN A 799 17.87 -7.10 -14.19
C ASN A 799 17.22 -7.00 -12.79
N TYR A 800 15.90 -6.77 -12.72
CA TYR A 800 15.14 -6.82 -11.46
C TYR A 800 15.07 -8.26 -10.93
N PHE A 801 15.05 -8.43 -9.60
CA PHE A 801 14.84 -9.74 -8.97
C PHE A 801 13.52 -10.36 -9.42
N CYS A 802 13.52 -11.65 -9.74
CA CYS A 802 12.31 -12.38 -10.06
C CYS A 802 12.42 -13.87 -9.69
N PRO A 803 11.31 -14.61 -9.63
CA PRO A 803 11.34 -16.03 -9.30
C PRO A 803 12.15 -16.85 -10.31
N ALA A 804 12.72 -17.97 -9.87
CA ALA A 804 13.52 -18.88 -10.69
C ALA A 804 12.81 -19.36 -11.97
N THR A 805 11.46 -19.43 -11.97
CA THR A 805 10.64 -19.80 -13.12
C THR A 805 10.53 -18.73 -14.22
N LYS A 806 11.02 -17.51 -13.98
CA LYS A 806 10.94 -16.36 -14.91
C LYS A 806 12.30 -15.73 -15.27
N GLY A 807 13.31 -15.90 -14.43
CA GLY A 807 14.60 -15.21 -14.56
C GLY A 807 15.74 -16.03 -15.15
N LYS A 808 16.86 -15.34 -15.41
CA LYS A 808 18.19 -15.97 -15.52
C LYS A 808 18.83 -16.00 -14.13
N PRO A 809 19.62 -17.03 -13.78
CA PRO A 809 20.38 -17.01 -12.52
C PRO A 809 21.38 -15.85 -12.51
N GLY A 810 21.72 -15.37 -11.31
CA GLY A 810 22.87 -14.49 -11.10
C GLY A 810 24.17 -15.13 -11.57
N GLN A 811 25.15 -14.32 -11.98
CA GLN A 811 26.42 -14.82 -12.53
C GLN A 811 27.24 -15.61 -11.51
N PHE A 812 27.16 -15.22 -10.24
CA PHE A 812 27.87 -15.84 -9.11
C PHE A 812 26.93 -15.91 -7.90
N PRO A 813 27.07 -16.93 -7.03
CA PRO A 813 26.39 -16.94 -5.73
C PRO A 813 26.91 -15.83 -4.80
N VAL A 814 26.13 -15.49 -3.79
CA VAL A 814 26.53 -14.55 -2.73
C VAL A 814 26.81 -15.28 -1.44
N SER A 815 28.00 -15.09 -0.88
CA SER A 815 28.51 -15.75 0.32
C SER A 815 29.42 -14.81 1.13
N PRO A 816 29.81 -15.15 2.37
CA PRO A 816 30.82 -14.41 3.11
C PRO A 816 32.13 -14.24 2.33
N GLN A 817 32.47 -15.21 1.47
CA GLN A 817 33.65 -15.16 0.60
C GLN A 817 33.46 -14.24 -0.61
N SER A 818 32.26 -14.18 -1.22
CA SER A 818 32.02 -13.26 -2.35
C SER A 818 32.14 -11.78 -1.97
N VAL A 819 31.97 -11.45 -0.68
CA VAL A 819 32.17 -10.11 -0.11
C VAL A 819 33.51 -9.97 0.65
N ARG A 820 34.31 -11.04 0.70
CA ARG A 820 35.60 -11.18 1.40
C ARG A 820 35.58 -10.97 2.92
N LEU A 821 34.43 -11.18 3.57
CA LEU A 821 34.35 -11.17 5.02
C LEU A 821 35.28 -12.23 5.63
N ASP A 822 35.43 -13.39 4.99
CA ASP A 822 36.38 -14.43 5.39
C ASP A 822 37.84 -13.92 5.37
N VAL A 823 38.25 -13.20 4.32
CA VAL A 823 39.62 -12.68 4.18
C VAL A 823 39.88 -11.58 5.20
N LEU A 824 38.93 -10.65 5.36
CA LEU A 824 39.02 -9.57 6.35
C LEU A 824 39.16 -10.14 7.78
N MET A 825 38.43 -11.20 8.12
CA MET A 825 38.48 -11.83 9.45
C MET A 825 39.71 -12.71 9.70
N LYS A 826 40.52 -13.06 8.67
CA LYS A 826 41.85 -13.66 8.88
C LYS A 826 42.84 -12.67 9.50
N ASN A 827 42.63 -11.37 9.29
CA ASN A 827 43.45 -10.32 9.88
C ASN A 827 43.02 -10.04 11.33
N GLU A 828 43.93 -10.23 12.29
CA GLU A 828 43.60 -10.09 13.72
C GLU A 828 43.21 -8.66 14.12
N VAL A 829 43.84 -7.63 13.53
CA VAL A 829 43.52 -6.22 13.82
C VAL A 829 42.11 -5.87 13.37
N ILE A 830 41.75 -6.26 12.13
CA ILE A 830 40.42 -6.02 11.57
C ILE A 830 39.36 -6.81 12.38
N ARG A 831 39.60 -8.09 12.65
CA ARG A 831 38.68 -8.93 13.44
C ARG A 831 38.42 -8.37 14.84
N LEU A 832 39.46 -7.97 15.57
CA LEU A 832 39.30 -7.39 16.91
C LEU A 832 38.53 -6.07 16.90
N TYR A 833 38.74 -5.22 15.89
CA TYR A 833 37.97 -3.98 15.72
C TYR A 833 36.49 -4.25 15.40
N PHE A 834 36.18 -5.26 14.58
CA PHE A 834 34.80 -5.68 14.30
C PHE A 834 34.11 -6.21 15.56
N GLU A 835 34.78 -7.08 16.31
CA GLU A 835 34.30 -7.63 17.59
C GLU A 835 34.03 -6.54 18.63
N GLN A 836 34.88 -5.51 18.71
CA GLN A 836 34.71 -4.37 19.63
C GLN A 836 33.55 -3.45 19.24
N ASN A 837 33.31 -3.23 17.95
CA ASN A 837 32.25 -2.35 17.47
C ASN A 837 30.88 -3.02 17.34
N GLY A 838 30.82 -4.35 17.44
CA GLY A 838 29.60 -5.14 17.19
C GLY A 838 29.27 -5.29 15.70
N PHE A 839 30.29 -5.32 14.83
CA PHE A 839 30.14 -5.62 13.41
C PHE A 839 30.15 -7.14 13.19
N ALA A 840 29.39 -7.61 12.20
CA ALA A 840 29.24 -9.04 11.95
C ALA A 840 30.51 -9.63 11.34
N THR A 841 31.13 -10.57 12.06
CA THR A 841 32.33 -11.32 11.63
C THR A 841 32.00 -12.57 10.80
N ASN A 842 30.73 -12.99 10.78
CA ASN A 842 30.20 -14.05 9.92
C ASN A 842 28.69 -13.82 9.70
N TRP A 843 28.06 -14.58 8.81
CA TRP A 843 26.61 -14.60 8.61
C TRP A 843 26.00 -15.83 9.29
N GLU A 844 25.06 -15.62 10.21
CA GLU A 844 24.35 -16.72 10.89
C GLU A 844 23.61 -17.62 9.90
N THR A 845 23.65 -18.94 10.09
CA THR A 845 23.14 -19.93 9.08
C THR A 845 21.61 -20.00 8.97
N LYS A 846 20.88 -19.34 9.88
CA LYS A 846 19.41 -19.31 9.95
C LYS A 846 18.91 -17.87 9.90
N GLY A 847 17.61 -17.67 10.06
CA GLY A 847 16.97 -16.35 10.00
C GLY A 847 16.88 -15.77 8.58
N MET A 848 16.44 -14.52 8.50
CA MET A 848 16.38 -13.72 7.28
C MET A 848 17.72 -13.01 7.06
N ILE A 849 18.14 -12.92 5.81
CA ILE A 849 19.41 -12.28 5.41
C ILE A 849 19.12 -11.12 4.44
N LEU A 850 19.99 -10.11 4.42
CA LEU A 850 19.95 -9.04 3.42
C LEU A 850 19.92 -9.60 2.00
N HIS A 851 19.20 -8.96 1.08
CA HIS A 851 19.05 -9.46 -0.27
C HIS A 851 20.37 -9.35 -1.08
N PRO A 852 20.65 -10.29 -2.02
CA PRO A 852 21.96 -10.45 -2.66
C PRO A 852 22.63 -9.18 -3.17
N ASP A 853 21.85 -8.28 -3.77
CA ASP A 853 22.31 -6.99 -4.31
C ASP A 853 22.91 -6.08 -3.22
N ILE A 854 22.25 -5.94 -2.05
CA ILE A 854 22.77 -5.17 -0.90
C ILE A 854 24.05 -5.81 -0.36
N LEU A 855 24.11 -7.14 -0.30
CA LEU A 855 25.30 -7.84 0.16
C LEU A 855 26.51 -7.59 -0.78
N MET A 856 26.28 -7.66 -2.09
CA MET A 856 27.32 -7.48 -3.11
C MET A 856 27.78 -6.04 -3.31
N THR A 857 26.90 -5.04 -3.19
CA THR A 857 27.26 -3.63 -3.45
C THR A 857 27.53 -2.86 -2.18
N ASP A 858 26.62 -2.91 -1.22
CA ASP A 858 26.62 -2.01 -0.07
C ASP A 858 27.45 -2.60 1.05
N TYR A 859 27.02 -3.76 1.59
CA TYR A 859 27.68 -4.43 2.72
C TYR A 859 29.16 -4.68 2.44
N ALA A 860 29.50 -5.17 1.24
CA ALA A 860 30.88 -5.38 0.79
C ALA A 860 31.71 -4.07 0.82
N GLY A 861 31.12 -2.93 0.45
CA GLY A 861 31.76 -1.62 0.54
C GLY A 861 31.99 -1.18 1.98
N GLU A 862 30.92 -1.15 2.78
CA GLU A 862 30.93 -0.67 4.17
C GLU A 862 31.91 -1.46 5.06
N ILE A 863 31.96 -2.80 4.96
CA ILE A 863 32.95 -3.60 5.71
C ILE A 863 34.38 -3.33 5.25
N GLY A 864 34.57 -2.87 4.01
CA GLY A 864 35.87 -2.42 3.50
C GLY A 864 36.30 -1.08 4.10
N GLU A 865 35.39 -0.11 4.18
CA GLU A 865 35.62 1.21 4.82
C GLU A 865 36.02 1.03 6.30
N GLU A 866 35.24 0.25 7.07
CA GLU A 866 35.50 -0.01 8.49
C GLU A 866 36.77 -0.87 8.71
N ALA A 867 37.06 -1.82 7.82
CA ALA A 867 38.30 -2.60 7.88
C ALA A 867 39.55 -1.73 7.60
N PHE A 868 39.47 -0.80 6.65
CA PHE A 868 40.56 0.16 6.43
C PHE A 868 40.75 1.08 7.64
N LYS A 869 39.65 1.58 8.23
CA LYS A 869 39.68 2.41 9.46
C LYS A 869 40.40 1.68 10.60
N ALA A 870 40.15 0.37 10.78
CA ALA A 870 40.86 -0.47 11.75
C ALA A 870 42.39 -0.48 11.53
N ILE A 871 42.83 -0.60 10.27
CA ILE A 871 44.26 -0.58 9.92
C ILE A 871 44.89 0.79 10.17
N VAL A 872 44.23 1.90 9.80
CA VAL A 872 44.74 3.26 10.06
C VAL A 872 44.94 3.50 11.55
N LEU A 873 43.93 3.18 12.37
CA LEU A 873 43.96 3.38 13.83
C LEU A 873 44.98 2.50 14.57
N HIS A 874 45.42 1.40 13.97
CA HIS A 874 46.40 0.50 14.57
C HIS A 874 47.85 0.80 14.12
N TYR A 875 48.04 1.18 12.86
CA TYR A 875 49.37 1.28 12.24
C TYR A 875 49.90 2.70 12.04
N THR A 876 49.11 3.75 12.31
CA THR A 876 49.54 5.17 12.23
C THR A 876 49.29 5.88 13.57
N ASN A 877 49.74 7.14 13.72
CA ASN A 877 49.46 7.94 14.92
C ASN A 877 48.07 8.61 14.91
N CYS A 878 47.24 8.35 13.89
CA CYS A 878 45.91 8.93 13.76
C CYS A 878 44.94 8.39 14.81
N LYS A 879 44.18 9.31 15.42
CA LYS A 879 43.16 9.00 16.44
C LYS A 879 41.77 9.02 15.82
N GLU A 880 40.85 8.28 16.39
CA GLU A 880 39.47 8.19 15.88
C GLU A 880 38.75 9.55 15.81
N ASN A 881 39.07 10.49 16.71
CA ASN A 881 38.51 11.85 16.69
C ASN A 881 39.13 12.77 15.61
N GLU A 882 40.17 12.33 14.91
CA GLU A 882 40.80 13.03 13.78
C GLU A 882 40.22 12.54 12.44
N ILE A 883 39.62 11.34 12.42
CA ILE A 883 38.85 10.79 11.29
C ILE A 883 37.43 11.37 11.31
N LYS A 884 36.92 11.81 10.16
CA LYS A 884 35.53 12.25 9.98
C LYS A 884 34.92 11.69 8.71
N HIS A 885 33.66 11.25 8.79
CA HIS A 885 32.81 11.19 7.60
C HIS A 885 32.42 12.62 7.17
N LEU A 886 32.23 12.83 5.88
CA LEU A 886 31.83 14.12 5.32
C LEU A 886 30.31 14.31 5.44
N GLU A 887 29.85 15.52 5.77
CA GLU A 887 28.43 15.86 5.92
C GLU A 887 28.01 17.04 5.02
N GLY A 888 26.71 17.34 5.00
CA GLY A 888 26.18 18.55 4.38
C GLY A 888 26.36 18.54 2.87
N ARG A 889 27.03 19.55 2.31
CA ARG A 889 27.29 19.56 0.86
C ARG A 889 28.34 18.53 0.45
N ASP A 890 29.35 18.26 1.28
CA ASP A 890 30.52 17.43 0.93
C ASP A 890 30.32 15.92 1.13
N TYR A 891 29.12 15.51 1.55
CA TYR A 891 28.71 14.12 1.74
C TYR A 891 29.13 13.20 0.57
N GLU A 892 29.92 12.17 0.92
CA GLU A 892 30.47 11.15 0.01
C GLU A 892 31.29 11.67 -1.19
N LEU A 893 31.93 12.85 -1.04
CA LEU A 893 33.08 13.19 -1.89
C LEU A 893 34.28 12.27 -1.62
N ALA A 894 34.37 11.70 -0.43
CA ALA A 894 35.28 10.65 0.01
C ALA A 894 34.58 9.88 1.14
N ASP A 895 35.05 8.68 1.46
CA ASP A 895 34.38 7.79 2.40
C ASP A 895 34.59 8.29 3.85
N PHE A 896 35.81 8.79 4.11
CA PHE A 896 36.18 9.61 5.26
C PHE A 896 37.42 10.47 4.93
N VAL A 897 37.67 11.46 5.77
CA VAL A 897 38.83 12.36 5.73
C VAL A 897 39.53 12.37 7.09
N ILE A 898 40.84 12.63 7.08
CA ILE A 898 41.61 12.91 8.30
C ILE A 898 41.79 14.42 8.40
N CYS A 899 41.46 15.00 9.55
CA CYS A 899 41.57 16.43 9.82
C CYS A 899 42.93 16.83 10.41
N ASN A 900 43.38 18.04 10.05
CA ASN A 900 44.38 18.78 10.81
C ASN A 900 43.77 19.29 12.15
N PRO A 901 44.61 19.68 13.14
CA PRO A 901 44.12 20.23 14.42
C PRO A 901 43.29 21.52 14.33
N ASP A 902 43.34 22.24 13.20
CA ASP A 902 42.51 23.43 12.93
C ASP A 902 41.13 23.07 12.32
N GLY A 903 40.88 21.80 12.04
CA GLY A 903 39.65 21.29 11.44
C GLY A 903 39.67 21.18 9.92
N SER A 904 40.70 21.68 9.22
CA SER A 904 40.87 21.52 7.77
C SER A 904 41.15 20.05 7.40
N TYR A 905 40.85 19.63 6.17
CA TYR A 905 41.12 18.27 5.70
C TYR A 905 42.61 18.12 5.35
N LYS A 906 43.33 17.18 6.01
CA LYS A 906 44.72 16.81 5.68
C LYS A 906 44.76 15.94 4.43
N ILE A 907 43.93 14.89 4.42
CA ILE A 907 43.88 13.88 3.37
C ILE A 907 42.52 13.17 3.35
N ALA A 908 42.10 12.71 2.18
CA ALA A 908 40.84 12.01 1.94
C ALA A 908 41.07 10.62 1.34
N PHE A 909 40.23 9.64 1.71
CA PHE A 909 40.34 8.25 1.24
C PHE A 909 39.06 7.76 0.54
N ASP A 910 39.27 6.96 -0.49
CA ASP A 910 38.25 6.36 -1.36
C ASP A 910 38.52 4.84 -1.41
N VAL A 911 38.03 4.11 -0.41
CA VAL A 911 38.31 2.70 -0.13
C VAL A 911 37.44 1.78 -0.97
N LYS A 912 38.01 0.69 -1.49
CA LYS A 912 37.33 -0.24 -2.40
C LYS A 912 37.62 -1.69 -2.00
N ASN A 913 36.56 -2.45 -1.76
CA ASN A 913 36.58 -3.89 -1.45
C ASN A 913 35.95 -4.71 -2.58
N MET A 914 36.25 -4.32 -3.83
CA MET A 914 35.70 -4.94 -5.05
C MET A 914 36.55 -6.11 -5.54
N ASN A 915 35.93 -7.06 -6.27
CA ASN A 915 36.60 -8.23 -6.84
C ASN A 915 37.64 -7.84 -7.93
N PRO A 916 38.94 -8.18 -7.81
CA PRO A 916 39.96 -7.86 -8.82
C PRO A 916 39.69 -8.50 -10.20
N ASP A 917 38.96 -9.62 -10.23
CA ASP A 917 38.71 -10.39 -11.44
C ASP A 917 37.55 -9.83 -12.30
N ILE A 918 36.85 -8.80 -11.81
CA ILE A 918 35.77 -8.13 -12.54
C ILE A 918 36.27 -6.77 -12.99
N ASP A 919 36.42 -6.57 -14.30
CA ASP A 919 36.86 -5.27 -14.82
C ASP A 919 35.80 -4.18 -14.56
N HIS A 920 36.27 -2.98 -14.25
CA HIS A 920 35.45 -1.85 -13.77
C HIS A 920 35.61 -0.64 -14.68
N ASP A 921 35.22 -0.83 -15.95
CA ASP A 921 35.18 0.24 -16.95
C ASP A 921 34.23 1.39 -16.54
N ASP A 922 34.60 2.62 -16.92
CA ASP A 922 33.74 3.80 -16.77
C ASP A 922 32.42 3.58 -17.54
N LYS A 923 31.30 3.56 -16.81
CA LYS A 923 29.97 3.29 -17.38
C LYS A 923 29.58 4.33 -18.45
N PRO A 924 29.02 3.92 -19.61
CA PRO A 924 28.56 4.85 -20.64
C PRO A 924 27.58 5.88 -20.09
N GLY A 925 27.94 7.17 -20.16
CA GLY A 925 27.13 8.28 -19.68
C GLY A 925 27.45 8.78 -18.27
N GLU A 926 28.49 8.27 -17.61
CA GLU A 926 29.06 8.89 -16.40
C GLU A 926 30.24 9.82 -16.71
N LEU A 927 30.60 10.69 -15.76
CA LEU A 927 31.86 11.45 -15.82
C LEU A 927 33.03 10.46 -15.81
N PRO A 928 34.07 10.63 -16.65
CA PRO A 928 35.29 9.84 -16.58
C PRO A 928 35.89 9.87 -15.18
N THR A 929 36.37 8.73 -14.68
CA THR A 929 36.82 8.62 -13.28
C THR A 929 37.99 9.56 -12.95
N LYS A 930 38.83 9.91 -13.94
CA LYS A 930 39.87 10.94 -13.79
C LYS A 930 39.30 12.34 -13.54
N GLU A 931 38.19 12.70 -14.20
CA GLU A 931 37.51 13.99 -14.02
C GLU A 931 36.75 14.06 -12.70
N LYS A 932 36.01 13.00 -12.33
CA LYS A 932 35.39 12.84 -10.99
C LYS A 932 36.41 13.12 -9.89
N ARG A 933 37.58 12.48 -9.96
CA ARG A 933 38.70 12.62 -9.00
C ARG A 933 39.35 14.02 -9.01
N ALA A 934 39.32 14.74 -10.13
CA ALA A 934 39.83 16.11 -10.20
C ALA A 934 38.87 17.10 -9.52
N ILE A 935 37.56 16.96 -9.75
CA ILE A 935 36.52 17.77 -9.10
C ILE A 935 36.49 17.51 -7.59
N LYS A 936 36.50 16.23 -7.17
CA LYS A 936 36.58 15.84 -5.75
C LYS A 936 37.79 16.49 -5.05
N ARG A 937 39.02 16.36 -5.61
CA ARG A 937 40.24 16.97 -5.05
C ARG A 937 40.18 18.50 -4.99
N LYS A 938 39.76 19.17 -6.07
CA LYS A 938 39.62 20.64 -6.08
C LYS A 938 38.69 21.16 -4.98
N ARG A 939 37.64 20.40 -4.67
CA ARG A 939 36.63 20.79 -3.70
C ARG A 939 36.98 20.43 -2.25
N LEU A 940 37.61 19.28 -2.02
CA LEU A 940 38.11 18.88 -0.70
C LEU A 940 39.39 19.64 -0.27
N GLY A 941 40.06 20.34 -1.20
CA GLY A 941 41.27 21.13 -0.91
C GLY A 941 42.51 20.33 -0.54
N CYS A 942 42.42 19.00 -0.50
CA CYS A 942 43.46 18.06 -0.06
C CYS A 942 43.68 16.93 -1.09
N GLN A 943 44.65 16.05 -0.81
CA GLN A 943 44.85 14.86 -1.63
C GLN A 943 43.74 13.83 -1.39
N LEU A 944 43.35 13.14 -2.47
CA LEU A 944 42.40 12.03 -2.45
C LEU A 944 43.13 10.78 -2.93
N ILE A 945 43.13 9.74 -2.10
CA ILE A 945 43.79 8.46 -2.36
C ILE A 945 42.72 7.38 -2.55
N THR A 946 42.75 6.66 -3.67
CA THR A 946 41.92 5.44 -3.82
C THR A 946 42.68 4.25 -3.24
N VAL A 947 42.05 3.47 -2.39
CA VAL A 947 42.67 2.32 -1.70
C VAL A 947 41.90 1.04 -2.02
N SER A 948 42.58 0.02 -2.53
CA SER A 948 42.03 -1.34 -2.59
C SER A 948 42.38 -2.08 -1.30
N MET A 949 41.40 -2.68 -0.62
CA MET A 949 41.68 -3.46 0.59
C MET A 949 42.50 -4.71 0.28
N LEU A 950 42.13 -5.43 -0.77
CA LEU A 950 42.84 -6.62 -1.26
C LEU A 950 43.83 -6.28 -2.37
N GLN A 951 44.90 -7.07 -2.49
CA GLN A 951 45.91 -6.91 -3.52
C GLN A 951 45.34 -7.09 -4.93
N LEU A 952 45.58 -6.12 -5.82
CA LEU A 952 45.22 -6.20 -7.24
C LEU A 952 46.35 -6.84 -8.06
N SER A 953 45.96 -7.53 -9.13
CA SER A 953 46.87 -8.25 -10.05
C SER A 953 47.43 -7.40 -11.20
N LYS A 954 46.90 -6.19 -11.42
CA LYS A 954 47.36 -5.24 -12.44
C LYS A 954 48.45 -4.32 -11.87
N GLU A 955 49.46 -3.97 -12.67
CA GLU A 955 50.52 -3.02 -12.26
C GLU A 955 49.94 -1.63 -11.91
N PRO A 956 50.57 -0.88 -10.98
CA PRO A 956 50.11 0.46 -10.61
C PRO A 956 50.07 1.43 -11.80
N MET A 957 48.98 2.19 -11.96
CA MET A 957 49.00 3.38 -12.80
C MET A 957 49.78 4.47 -12.07
N GLY A 958 51.09 4.50 -12.30
CA GLY A 958 52.07 5.23 -11.48
C GLY A 958 51.75 6.70 -11.22
N ASP A 959 51.25 6.97 -10.02
CA ASP A 959 51.45 8.20 -9.24
C ASP A 959 51.03 7.91 -7.78
N ILE A 960 51.33 8.82 -6.84
CA ILE A 960 51.11 8.65 -5.38
C ILE A 960 49.61 8.54 -4.97
N THR A 961 48.68 8.51 -5.93
CA THR A 961 47.23 8.61 -5.69
C THR A 961 46.47 7.28 -5.51
N GLU A 962 47.11 6.13 -5.67
CA GLU A 962 46.46 4.81 -5.54
C GLU A 962 47.28 3.84 -4.67
N ILE A 963 46.60 3.09 -3.81
CA ILE A 963 47.18 1.98 -3.04
C ILE A 963 46.49 0.70 -3.49
N HIS A 964 47.23 -0.17 -4.19
CA HIS A 964 46.70 -1.36 -4.89
C HIS A 964 46.52 -2.61 -4.00
N GLY A 965 46.44 -2.43 -2.68
CA GLY A 965 46.27 -3.51 -1.69
C GLY A 965 46.73 -3.08 -0.30
N ILE A 966 45.99 -3.47 0.74
CA ILE A 966 46.37 -3.35 2.16
C ILE A 966 46.69 -4.74 2.75
N ILE A 967 45.95 -5.76 2.31
CA ILE A 967 46.14 -7.17 2.70
C ILE A 967 46.21 -8.11 1.48
N ASP A 968 46.84 -9.28 1.69
CA ASP A 968 46.78 -10.44 0.78
C ASP A 968 45.53 -11.32 1.03
N ASP A 969 45.33 -12.36 0.21
CA ASP A 969 44.22 -13.33 0.34
C ASP A 969 44.22 -14.13 1.66
N ASN A 970 45.33 -14.10 2.39
CA ASN A 970 45.52 -14.71 3.71
C ASN A 970 45.25 -13.72 4.86
N GLY A 971 44.87 -12.47 4.56
CA GLY A 971 44.66 -11.40 5.55
C GLY A 971 45.95 -10.77 6.09
N LYS A 972 47.12 -11.06 5.51
CA LYS A 972 48.41 -10.48 5.93
C LYS A 972 48.59 -9.09 5.35
N ILE A 973 49.14 -8.20 6.17
CA ILE A 973 49.43 -6.81 5.82
C ILE A 973 50.54 -6.70 4.76
N ILE A 974 50.35 -5.82 3.79
CA ILE A 974 51.36 -5.43 2.80
C ILE A 974 52.20 -4.28 3.35
N GLU A 975 53.44 -4.55 3.74
CA GLU A 975 54.29 -3.61 4.50
C GLU A 975 54.49 -2.26 3.80
N SER A 976 54.75 -2.25 2.50
CA SER A 976 54.93 -1.02 1.69
C SER A 976 53.68 -0.14 1.60
N ALA A 977 52.48 -0.73 1.75
CA ALA A 977 51.24 0.03 1.84
C ALA A 977 51.12 0.73 3.20
N ILE A 978 51.56 0.10 4.29
CA ILE A 978 51.62 0.73 5.62
C ILE A 978 52.68 1.83 5.68
N GLU A 979 53.85 1.64 5.08
CA GLU A 979 54.86 2.70 4.96
C GLU A 979 54.30 3.92 4.20
N THR A 980 53.53 3.67 3.14
CA THR A 980 52.84 4.71 2.37
C THR A 980 51.76 5.41 3.20
N LEU A 981 50.93 4.66 3.95
CA LEU A 981 49.93 5.25 4.85
C LEU A 981 50.58 6.12 5.93
N LYS A 982 51.67 5.67 6.58
CA LYS A 982 52.40 6.48 7.55
C LYS A 982 52.91 7.79 6.93
N LEU A 983 53.56 7.72 5.78
CA LEU A 983 54.08 8.90 5.07
C LEU A 983 52.99 9.92 4.68
N LEU A 984 51.75 9.47 4.52
CA LEU A 984 50.58 10.32 4.23
C LEU A 984 49.84 10.84 5.47
N ILE A 985 49.90 10.11 6.60
CA ILE A 985 49.04 10.31 7.76
C ILE A 985 49.78 10.88 8.98
N ASP A 986 51.07 10.55 9.16
CA ASP A 986 51.93 11.08 10.23
C ASP A 986 52.54 12.44 9.81
#